data_AF-A0A4Q5Q1C5-F1
#
_entry.id   AF-A0A4Q5Q1C5-F1
#
_cell.length_a   1.000
_cell.length_b   1.000
_cell.length_c   1.000
_cell.angle_alpha   90.00
_cell.angle_beta   90.00
_cell.angle_gamma   90.00
#
_symmetry.space_group_name_H-M   'P 1'
#
loop_
_entity.id
_entity.type
_entity.pdbx_description
1 polymer ?
#
loop_
_entity_poly.entity_id
_entity_poly.type
_entity_poly.pdbx_seq_one_letter_code
_entity_poly.pdbx_strand_id
1 'polypeptide(L)'
;MEIPKSLNSVWKNVSQDKVITKQDYELLVKAAAPTGKDEEVDKSEIDFLTKLKSDLEKTGSSKGSIPIEGLNFTEPTPSKVIKESDIGDVPDSLKQSWSKAIEDGNIDQDEYKFLLSVAAPNWSDEELDPKEKAFLGNLQALLKDSGNGVTIAKSEPVKSTSAPEKSPETAQAVTTEAPEVENKGGEAPPAVAKADTETEESLNALNEVNNILEGLGDDPDFAPLKTIVTQRLANSTSAKQFSKDVNDIVSAVEPGKASEAKAKLQTLYDGLPAGVKANPEITNIYTHAKGTIDSQANKKPSAPVSNVPESLKATWDKITSDGKVDSNEYAELLKAASPTGKNEEFDDNELNLLKDVKAKLEANNGIYSFVDSDDSAEVTNQAEAQPTQQTNTLRGASESKPILLNWPGYNSETKGALKKAFGSKVNGTNMPVLAGSEGVKIAKSFGVQNVRELQQLVNAKVDGRFGPETFFKAKVYIANEMNKPDADQNRLNSMLTALGTANDKEIASMRQANGSAPRAAADNATQAQPEDDGVPETLKSTWDQVTADGKLTKAGYEKLISAASPTKKNSEFDDNELKFIAELKGKFEEGQTDVLEVTKPNAAAKPEEPQASSGSIEDSIPATLKSTWNQVTADGKLNKSDYEKLVAAAAPTKKNSEFDNSELEFLATVKKMFDENDVDELEVSKPKTQTKPVNSPQPQKPTQSSGSIEDSIPSTLKSTWKQVTADGKLTKADYEKLISAASPTKKNSEFDN
;
A
#
# COMPACT_ATOMS: atom_id res chain seq x y z
N MET A 1 14.86 -35.76 10.71
CA MET A 1 13.92 -34.72 11.17
C MET A 1 13.76 -33.76 10.03
N GLU A 2 12.53 -33.48 9.62
CA GLU A 2 12.27 -32.69 8.41
C GLU A 2 12.70 -31.23 8.63
N ILE A 3 13.23 -30.61 7.57
CA ILE A 3 13.55 -29.19 7.55
C ILE A 3 12.27 -28.44 7.12
N PRO A 4 11.80 -27.43 7.87
CA PRO A 4 10.61 -26.65 7.51
C PRO A 4 10.73 -26.03 6.11
N LYS A 5 9.63 -25.98 5.36
CA LYS A 5 9.63 -25.51 3.97
C LYS A 5 10.14 -24.07 3.85
N SER A 6 9.65 -23.17 4.71
CA SER A 6 10.11 -21.79 4.90
C SER A 6 11.63 -21.68 5.03
N LEU A 7 12.22 -22.58 5.83
CA LEU A 7 13.65 -22.58 6.12
C LEU A 7 14.51 -23.27 5.06
N ASN A 8 13.95 -24.02 4.11
CA ASN A 8 14.73 -24.74 3.08
C ASN A 8 15.73 -23.86 2.33
N SER A 9 15.31 -22.64 1.93
CA SER A 9 16.16 -21.73 1.15
C SER A 9 17.36 -21.25 1.97
N VAL A 10 17.13 -20.85 3.22
CA VAL A 10 18.18 -20.40 4.13
C VAL A 10 19.05 -21.57 4.58
N TRP A 11 18.46 -22.73 4.86
CA TRP A 11 19.16 -23.98 5.15
C TRP A 11 20.12 -24.36 4.03
N LYS A 12 19.67 -24.38 2.76
CA LYS A 12 20.51 -24.65 1.57
C LYS A 12 21.65 -23.66 1.37
N ASN A 13 21.58 -22.47 1.96
CA ASN A 13 22.68 -21.50 1.95
C ASN A 13 23.66 -21.79 3.11
N VAL A 14 23.17 -21.88 4.35
CA VAL A 14 24.05 -22.13 5.51
C VAL A 14 24.63 -23.55 5.54
N SER A 15 24.08 -24.50 4.77
CA SER A 15 24.58 -25.87 4.71
C SER A 15 25.77 -26.07 3.76
N GLN A 16 26.14 -25.07 2.94
CA GLN A 16 27.13 -25.23 1.86
C GLN A 16 28.53 -25.55 2.39
N ASP A 17 28.94 -24.92 3.49
CA ASP A 17 30.24 -25.15 4.15
C ASP A 17 30.31 -26.47 4.94
N LYS A 18 29.26 -27.31 4.86
CA LYS A 18 29.06 -28.57 5.60
C LYS A 18 29.09 -28.43 7.13
N VAL A 19 29.09 -27.21 7.65
CA VAL A 19 29.22 -26.89 9.07
C VAL A 19 28.23 -25.80 9.43
N ILE A 20 27.31 -26.07 10.37
CA ILE A 20 26.42 -25.04 10.92
C ILE A 20 27.12 -24.35 12.09
N THR A 21 27.26 -23.03 12.04
CA THR A 21 27.76 -22.20 13.14
C THR A 21 26.63 -21.53 13.94
N LYS A 22 26.98 -20.84 15.03
CA LYS A 22 26.04 -19.96 15.74
C LYS A 22 25.48 -18.83 14.85
N GLN A 23 26.24 -18.34 13.87
CA GLN A 23 25.77 -17.27 12.98
C GLN A 23 24.72 -17.80 11.99
N ASP A 24 24.90 -19.03 11.51
CA ASP A 24 23.93 -19.73 10.66
C ASP A 24 22.61 -20.02 11.39
N TYR A 25 22.70 -20.39 12.66
CA TYR A 25 21.53 -20.51 13.52
C TYR A 25 20.79 -19.16 13.68
N GLU A 26 21.50 -18.05 13.85
CA GLU A 26 20.90 -16.71 13.92
C GLU A 26 20.28 -16.26 12.58
N LEU A 27 20.78 -16.76 11.43
CA LEU A 27 20.13 -16.57 10.13
C LEU A 27 18.85 -17.38 10.01
N LEU A 28 18.84 -18.64 10.45
CA LEU A 28 17.65 -19.51 10.45
C LEU A 28 16.55 -18.98 11.39
N VAL A 29 16.91 -18.45 12.57
CA VAL A 29 15.94 -17.81 13.48
C VAL A 29 15.32 -16.56 12.85
N LYS A 30 16.13 -15.71 12.19
CA LYS A 30 15.63 -14.52 11.47
C LYS A 30 14.78 -14.85 10.24
N ALA A 31 14.96 -16.03 9.66
CA ALA A 31 14.15 -16.51 8.55
C ALA A 31 12.76 -17.00 9.03
N ALA A 32 12.69 -17.64 10.20
CA ALA A 32 11.45 -18.10 10.80
C ALA A 32 10.61 -16.96 11.43
N ALA A 33 11.27 -15.93 11.98
CA ALA A 33 10.61 -14.72 12.51
C ALA A 33 11.15 -13.45 11.83
N PRO A 34 10.72 -13.10 10.61
CA PRO A 34 11.22 -11.93 9.89
C PRO A 34 11.01 -10.59 10.60
N THR A 35 9.97 -10.43 11.42
CA THR A 35 9.78 -9.24 12.28
C THR A 35 10.20 -9.46 13.73
N GLY A 36 10.68 -10.67 14.07
CA GLY A 36 11.14 -11.03 15.41
C GLY A 36 10.02 -11.33 16.40
N LYS A 37 8.83 -11.69 15.92
CA LYS A 37 7.68 -12.09 16.75
C LYS A 37 7.54 -13.61 16.83
N ASP A 38 7.29 -14.12 18.03
CA ASP A 38 6.97 -15.55 18.25
C ASP A 38 5.68 -16.00 17.54
N GLU A 39 4.80 -15.05 17.17
CA GLU A 39 3.55 -15.27 16.43
C GLU A 39 3.77 -15.68 14.96
N GLU A 40 4.96 -15.43 14.39
CA GLU A 40 5.28 -15.71 12.98
C GLU A 40 5.82 -17.12 12.76
N VAL A 41 6.32 -17.77 13.82
CA VAL A 41 7.07 -19.03 13.74
C VAL A 41 6.14 -20.23 13.78
N ASP A 42 6.18 -21.09 12.76
CA ASP A 42 5.35 -22.29 12.73
C ASP A 42 5.84 -23.35 13.75
N LYS A 43 4.96 -24.27 14.15
CA LYS A 43 5.30 -25.26 15.18
C LYS A 43 6.44 -26.22 14.78
N SER A 44 6.58 -26.53 13.50
CA SER A 44 7.69 -27.31 12.94
C SER A 44 9.00 -26.51 12.95
N GLU A 45 8.96 -25.19 12.70
CA GLU A 45 10.11 -24.30 12.85
C GLU A 45 10.57 -24.18 14.30
N ILE A 46 9.64 -23.99 15.26
CA ILE A 46 9.96 -23.99 16.69
C ILE A 46 10.68 -25.29 17.07
N ASP A 47 10.16 -26.45 16.66
CA ASP A 47 10.75 -27.75 17.00
C ASP A 47 12.10 -28.00 16.28
N PHE A 48 12.22 -27.59 15.01
CA PHE A 48 13.47 -27.66 14.24
C PHE A 48 14.57 -26.80 14.85
N LEU A 49 14.29 -25.51 15.10
CA LEU A 49 15.23 -24.57 15.70
C LEU A 49 15.59 -24.98 17.13
N THR A 50 14.61 -25.41 17.94
CA THR A 50 14.86 -25.92 19.30
C THR A 50 15.80 -27.13 19.27
N LYS A 51 15.59 -28.08 18.35
CA LYS A 51 16.48 -29.24 18.23
C LYS A 51 17.88 -28.83 17.76
N LEU A 52 17.97 -28.04 16.69
CA LEU A 52 19.23 -27.56 16.12
C LEU A 52 20.07 -26.81 17.17
N LYS A 53 19.44 -25.96 17.99
CA LYS A 53 20.06 -25.32 19.15
C LYS A 53 20.55 -26.33 20.20
N SER A 54 19.72 -27.31 20.56
CA SER A 54 20.14 -28.33 21.54
C SER A 54 21.31 -29.17 21.04
N ASP A 55 21.39 -29.43 19.73
CA ASP A 55 22.48 -30.18 19.12
C ASP A 55 23.74 -29.31 18.98
N LEU A 56 23.61 -28.00 18.74
CA LEU A 56 24.71 -27.00 18.82
C LEU A 56 25.34 -27.04 20.22
N GLU A 57 24.52 -26.89 21.27
CA GLU A 57 24.94 -26.89 22.66
C GLU A 57 25.60 -28.23 23.08
N LYS A 58 25.08 -29.38 22.61
CA LYS A 58 25.63 -30.72 22.92
C LYS A 58 27.02 -31.00 22.35
N THR A 59 27.40 -30.39 21.22
CA THR A 59 28.74 -30.67 20.64
C THR A 59 29.90 -30.24 21.54
N GLY A 60 29.66 -29.32 22.47
CA GLY A 60 30.71 -28.77 23.34
C GLY A 60 31.84 -28.06 22.58
N SER A 61 31.65 -27.75 21.29
CA SER A 61 32.71 -27.22 20.45
C SER A 61 33.01 -25.78 20.86
N SER A 62 34.24 -25.51 21.31
CA SER A 62 34.71 -24.17 21.72
C SER A 62 34.79 -23.15 20.59
N LYS A 63 34.27 -23.50 19.41
CA LYS A 63 34.09 -22.64 18.22
C LYS A 63 32.62 -22.43 17.84
N GLY A 64 31.67 -23.07 18.53
CA GLY A 64 30.23 -22.88 18.31
C GLY A 64 29.74 -23.39 16.95
N SER A 65 30.13 -24.60 16.55
CA SER A 65 29.75 -25.19 15.26
C SER A 65 29.63 -26.73 15.26
N ILE A 66 28.82 -27.26 14.33
CA ILE A 66 28.56 -28.71 14.12
C ILE A 66 28.81 -29.09 12.65
N PRO A 67 29.51 -30.20 12.34
CA PRO A 67 29.46 -30.82 11.02
C PRO A 67 28.05 -31.35 10.71
N ILE A 68 27.50 -31.03 9.54
CA ILE A 68 26.14 -31.42 9.12
C ILE A 68 26.00 -32.94 9.00
N GLU A 69 27.09 -33.64 8.74
CA GLU A 69 27.18 -35.10 8.73
C GLU A 69 26.87 -35.74 10.12
N GLY A 70 26.90 -34.95 11.21
CA GLY A 70 26.43 -35.34 12.55
C GLY A 70 24.96 -35.04 12.84
N LEU A 71 24.27 -34.33 11.94
CA LEU A 71 22.89 -33.87 12.10
C LEU A 71 21.93 -34.74 11.30
N ASN A 72 21.11 -35.54 12.00
CA ASN A 72 20.09 -36.40 11.40
C ASN A 72 18.83 -35.62 10.97
N PHE A 73 19.04 -34.57 10.17
CA PHE A 73 17.99 -33.94 9.39
C PHE A 73 17.72 -34.74 8.12
N THR A 74 16.47 -34.73 7.70
CA THR A 74 15.98 -35.32 6.46
C THR A 74 15.51 -34.16 5.62
N GLU A 75 16.03 -34.02 4.40
CA GLU A 75 15.43 -33.08 3.44
C GLU A 75 13.94 -33.41 3.29
N PRO A 76 13.06 -32.40 3.15
CA PRO A 76 11.64 -32.65 3.02
C PRO A 76 11.36 -33.52 1.80
N THR A 77 10.41 -34.44 1.98
CA THR A 77 10.14 -35.49 0.97
C THR A 77 9.87 -34.81 -0.39
N PRO A 78 10.66 -35.09 -1.45
CA PRO A 78 10.62 -34.30 -2.67
C PRO A 78 9.23 -34.34 -3.30
N SER A 79 8.65 -33.16 -3.48
CA SER A 79 7.33 -32.98 -4.07
C SER A 79 7.25 -33.62 -5.46
N LYS A 80 6.07 -34.15 -5.80
CA LYS A 80 5.84 -34.86 -7.07
C LYS A 80 6.14 -33.90 -8.22
N VAL A 81 7.17 -34.17 -9.03
CA VAL A 81 7.50 -33.30 -10.17
C VAL A 81 6.50 -33.56 -11.30
N ILE A 82 5.80 -32.52 -11.74
CA ILE A 82 4.92 -32.53 -12.92
C ILE A 82 5.36 -31.44 -13.91
N LYS A 83 4.86 -31.49 -15.14
CA LYS A 83 4.99 -30.38 -16.08
C LYS A 83 3.79 -29.45 -15.95
N GLU A 84 3.97 -28.19 -16.30
CA GLU A 84 2.87 -27.21 -16.39
C GLU A 84 1.75 -27.68 -17.35
N SER A 85 2.11 -28.43 -18.40
CA SER A 85 1.17 -29.09 -19.32
C SER A 85 0.23 -30.11 -18.67
N ASP A 86 0.60 -30.65 -17.51
CA ASP A 86 -0.12 -31.75 -16.86
C ASP A 86 -1.29 -31.22 -15.99
N ILE A 87 -1.35 -29.89 -15.78
CA ILE A 87 -2.42 -29.16 -15.10
C ILE A 87 -3.47 -28.63 -16.10
N GLY A 88 -3.01 -28.25 -17.30
CA GLY A 88 -3.80 -27.59 -18.34
C GLY A 88 -3.46 -26.09 -18.48
N ASP A 89 -4.07 -25.43 -19.46
CA ASP A 89 -3.84 -24.00 -19.70
C ASP A 89 -4.29 -23.15 -18.51
N VAL A 90 -3.38 -22.36 -17.95
CA VAL A 90 -3.68 -21.42 -16.86
C VAL A 90 -4.67 -20.35 -17.36
N PRO A 91 -5.84 -20.15 -16.72
CA PRO A 91 -6.82 -19.14 -17.10
C PRO A 91 -6.23 -17.71 -17.06
N ASP A 92 -6.67 -16.83 -17.96
CA ASP A 92 -6.13 -15.47 -18.07
C ASP A 92 -6.28 -14.63 -16.80
N SER A 93 -7.36 -14.86 -16.04
CA SER A 93 -7.61 -14.31 -14.69
C SER A 93 -6.55 -14.75 -13.67
N LEU A 94 -6.15 -16.03 -13.70
CA LEU A 94 -5.27 -16.63 -12.71
C LEU A 94 -3.77 -16.50 -13.04
N LYS A 95 -3.37 -16.14 -14.26
CA LYS A 95 -1.95 -16.10 -14.68
C LYS A 95 -1.01 -15.32 -13.75
N GLN A 96 -1.47 -14.19 -13.19
CA GLN A 96 -0.65 -13.40 -12.26
C GLN A 96 -0.49 -14.10 -10.89
N SER A 97 -1.61 -14.58 -10.32
CA SER A 97 -1.60 -15.30 -9.04
C SER A 97 -0.89 -16.64 -9.15
N TRP A 98 -1.02 -17.35 -10.28
CA TRP A 98 -0.24 -18.54 -10.64
C TRP A 98 1.26 -18.24 -10.60
N SER A 99 1.70 -17.21 -11.30
CA SER A 99 3.13 -16.83 -11.37
C SER A 99 3.74 -16.50 -10.00
N LYS A 100 2.92 -16.08 -9.03
CA LYS A 100 3.32 -15.88 -7.63
C LYS A 100 3.26 -17.18 -6.82
N ALA A 101 2.20 -17.98 -7.00
CA ALA A 101 2.00 -19.27 -6.35
C ALA A 101 3.12 -20.28 -6.69
N ILE A 102 3.74 -20.17 -7.87
CA ILE A 102 4.86 -21.03 -8.30
C ILE A 102 6.22 -20.30 -8.33
N GLU A 103 6.39 -19.24 -7.53
CA GLU A 103 7.63 -18.43 -7.53
C GLU A 103 8.86 -19.23 -7.07
N ASP A 104 8.72 -20.15 -6.11
CA ASP A 104 9.78 -21.07 -5.67
C ASP A 104 9.90 -22.34 -6.55
N GLY A 105 8.97 -22.53 -7.49
CA GLY A 105 8.86 -23.71 -8.35
C GLY A 105 7.99 -24.84 -7.80
N ASN A 106 7.36 -24.69 -6.64
CA ASN A 106 6.43 -25.65 -6.04
C ASN A 106 5.00 -25.10 -5.97
N ILE A 107 4.08 -25.93 -5.51
CA ILE A 107 2.74 -25.53 -5.10
C ILE A 107 2.18 -26.55 -4.09
N ASP A 108 1.59 -26.08 -2.99
CA ASP A 108 0.88 -26.92 -2.03
C ASP A 108 -0.58 -26.48 -1.76
N GLN A 109 -1.15 -26.92 -0.64
CA GLN A 109 -2.53 -26.63 -0.26
C GLN A 109 -2.78 -25.16 0.07
N ASP A 110 -1.79 -24.41 0.57
CA ASP A 110 -1.99 -23.00 0.93
C ASP A 110 -1.86 -22.06 -0.28
N GLU A 111 -0.93 -22.32 -1.20
CA GLU A 111 -0.95 -21.66 -2.51
C GLU A 111 -2.20 -22.03 -3.33
N TYR A 112 -2.70 -23.27 -3.22
CA TYR A 112 -3.97 -23.67 -3.84
C TYR A 112 -5.16 -22.89 -3.28
N LYS A 113 -5.25 -22.71 -1.95
CA LYS A 113 -6.27 -21.86 -1.32
C LYS A 113 -6.16 -20.40 -1.78
N PHE A 114 -4.93 -19.88 -1.93
CA PHE A 114 -4.71 -18.55 -2.49
C PHE A 114 -5.28 -18.44 -3.91
N LEU A 115 -4.97 -19.37 -4.81
CA LEU A 115 -5.52 -19.39 -6.17
C LEU A 115 -7.05 -19.52 -6.19
N LEU A 116 -7.62 -20.37 -5.33
CA LEU A 116 -9.08 -20.52 -5.18
C LEU A 116 -9.73 -19.21 -4.70
N SER A 117 -9.15 -18.53 -3.70
CA SER A 117 -9.67 -17.26 -3.18
C SER A 117 -9.57 -16.09 -4.17
N VAL A 118 -8.72 -16.20 -5.20
CA VAL A 118 -8.64 -15.22 -6.31
C VAL A 118 -9.74 -15.49 -7.36
N ALA A 119 -10.08 -16.75 -7.62
CA ALA A 119 -11.12 -17.11 -8.60
C ALA A 119 -12.55 -17.02 -8.03
N ALA A 120 -12.74 -17.40 -6.76
CA ALA A 120 -14.03 -17.32 -6.05
C ALA A 120 -13.84 -16.62 -4.69
N PRO A 121 -13.87 -15.27 -4.64
CA PRO A 121 -13.65 -14.52 -3.40
C PRO A 121 -14.67 -14.83 -2.29
N ASN A 122 -15.91 -15.21 -2.64
CA ASN A 122 -16.93 -15.63 -1.67
C ASN A 122 -16.93 -17.14 -1.42
N TRP A 123 -15.92 -17.86 -1.93
CA TRP A 123 -15.75 -19.31 -1.81
C TRP A 123 -16.91 -20.14 -2.39
N SER A 124 -17.75 -19.56 -3.27
CA SER A 124 -18.77 -20.34 -4.00
C SER A 124 -18.19 -20.96 -5.26
N ASP A 125 -18.46 -22.25 -5.40
CA ASP A 125 -18.15 -23.08 -6.58
C ASP A 125 -18.92 -22.61 -7.86
N GLU A 126 -19.83 -21.63 -7.71
CA GLU A 126 -20.67 -21.02 -8.73
C GLU A 126 -20.06 -19.74 -9.33
N GLU A 127 -19.09 -19.12 -8.65
CA GLU A 127 -18.37 -17.92 -9.15
C GLU A 127 -17.29 -18.28 -10.18
N LEU A 128 -16.74 -19.50 -10.11
CA LEU A 128 -15.64 -19.98 -10.95
C LEU A 128 -16.03 -20.08 -12.43
N ASP A 129 -15.25 -19.46 -13.32
CA ASP A 129 -15.41 -19.65 -14.76
C ASP A 129 -15.13 -21.13 -15.15
N PRO A 130 -15.76 -21.69 -16.19
CA PRO A 130 -15.58 -23.11 -16.57
C PRO A 130 -14.12 -23.55 -16.79
N LYS A 131 -13.22 -22.64 -17.17
CA LYS A 131 -11.77 -22.88 -17.27
C LYS A 131 -11.09 -22.85 -15.91
N GLU A 132 -11.43 -21.91 -15.04
CA GLU A 132 -10.93 -21.85 -13.66
C GLU A 132 -11.33 -23.09 -12.88
N LYS A 133 -12.60 -23.50 -13.00
CA LYS A 133 -13.12 -24.71 -12.38
C LYS A 133 -12.41 -25.98 -12.87
N ALA A 134 -12.09 -26.06 -14.16
CA ALA A 134 -11.29 -27.15 -14.72
C ALA A 134 -9.82 -27.12 -14.24
N PHE A 135 -9.18 -25.96 -14.28
CA PHE A 135 -7.78 -25.76 -13.87
C PHE A 135 -7.56 -26.04 -12.39
N LEU A 136 -8.37 -25.43 -11.52
CA LEU A 136 -8.32 -25.64 -10.07
C LEU A 136 -8.74 -27.06 -9.68
N GLY A 137 -9.66 -27.69 -10.44
CA GLY A 137 -10.02 -29.10 -10.27
C GLY A 137 -8.85 -30.05 -10.54
N ASN A 138 -8.17 -29.88 -11.68
CA ASN A 138 -6.97 -30.65 -12.04
C ASN A 138 -5.86 -30.46 -11.00
N LEU A 139 -5.58 -29.21 -10.63
CA LEU A 139 -4.57 -28.87 -9.63
C LEU A 139 -4.87 -29.50 -8.26
N GLN A 140 -6.13 -29.44 -7.79
CA GLN A 140 -6.54 -30.07 -6.53
C GLN A 140 -6.39 -31.59 -6.56
N ALA A 141 -6.66 -32.24 -7.70
CA ALA A 141 -6.44 -33.67 -7.88
C ALA A 141 -4.94 -34.02 -7.80
N LEU A 142 -4.08 -33.28 -8.51
CA LEU A 142 -2.63 -33.45 -8.50
C LEU A 142 -2.03 -33.26 -7.09
N LEU A 143 -2.56 -32.30 -6.32
CA LEU A 143 -2.20 -32.06 -4.93
C LEU A 143 -2.61 -33.23 -4.01
N LYS A 144 -3.85 -33.72 -4.12
CA LYS A 144 -4.33 -34.90 -3.37
C LYS A 144 -3.48 -36.15 -3.66
N ASP A 145 -3.09 -36.34 -4.91
CA ASP A 145 -2.18 -37.38 -5.38
C ASP A 145 -0.74 -37.27 -4.84
N SER A 146 -0.33 -36.09 -4.35
CA SER A 146 1.04 -35.80 -3.90
C SER A 146 1.22 -35.89 -2.38
N GLY A 147 0.13 -35.75 -1.61
CA GLY A 147 0.15 -35.62 -0.15
C GLY A 147 0.66 -34.25 0.34
N ASN A 148 1.89 -33.87 -0.04
CA ASN A 148 2.63 -32.76 0.58
C ASN A 148 2.95 -31.57 -0.35
N GLY A 149 2.52 -31.62 -1.62
CA GLY A 149 2.81 -30.59 -2.62
C GLY A 149 3.43 -31.14 -3.91
N VAL A 150 3.44 -30.29 -4.94
CA VAL A 150 3.82 -30.63 -6.32
C VAL A 150 4.91 -29.66 -6.80
N THR A 151 5.94 -30.15 -7.49
CA THR A 151 6.97 -29.29 -8.11
C THR A 151 6.64 -29.09 -9.59
N ILE A 152 6.64 -27.83 -10.05
CA ILE A 152 6.33 -27.48 -11.44
C ILE A 152 7.63 -27.40 -12.25
N ALA A 153 7.83 -28.36 -13.15
CA ALA A 153 8.93 -28.35 -14.11
C ALA A 153 8.72 -27.23 -15.14
N LYS A 154 9.37 -26.08 -14.88
CA LYS A 154 9.35 -24.88 -15.71
C LYS A 154 9.83 -25.20 -17.13
N SER A 155 8.99 -24.92 -18.13
CA SER A 155 9.28 -25.26 -19.53
C SER A 155 10.45 -24.45 -20.09
N GLU A 156 11.36 -25.10 -20.83
CA GLU A 156 12.48 -24.40 -21.47
C GLU A 156 11.98 -23.47 -22.60
N PRO A 157 12.53 -22.24 -22.74
CA PRO A 157 12.11 -21.31 -23.77
C PRO A 157 12.54 -21.79 -25.16
N VAL A 158 11.58 -22.31 -25.93
CA VAL A 158 11.80 -22.81 -27.30
C VAL A 158 12.33 -21.68 -28.19
N LYS A 159 13.53 -21.88 -28.76
CA LYS A 159 14.12 -20.95 -29.74
C LYS A 159 13.29 -20.93 -31.02
N SER A 160 12.47 -19.91 -31.19
CA SER A 160 11.77 -19.65 -32.45
C SER A 160 12.75 -19.21 -33.54
N THR A 161 12.73 -19.89 -34.69
CA THR A 161 13.47 -19.52 -35.89
C THR A 161 12.51 -19.36 -37.07
N SER A 162 12.31 -18.13 -37.53
CA SER A 162 11.55 -17.81 -38.74
C SER A 162 12.33 -16.83 -39.62
N ALA A 163 12.27 -17.06 -40.93
CA ALA A 163 12.95 -16.26 -41.96
C ALA A 163 11.97 -15.30 -42.67
N PRO A 164 12.44 -14.20 -43.28
CA PRO A 164 11.56 -13.16 -43.82
C PRO A 164 11.16 -13.39 -45.29
N GLU A 165 9.88 -13.14 -45.60
CA GLU A 165 9.43 -12.84 -46.97
C GLU A 165 9.35 -11.32 -47.22
N LYS A 166 9.03 -10.92 -48.47
CA LYS A 166 9.47 -9.64 -49.04
C LYS A 166 8.39 -8.95 -49.89
N SER A 167 8.49 -7.61 -49.98
CA SER A 167 7.93 -6.73 -51.03
C SER A 167 6.41 -6.45 -51.01
N PRO A 168 5.92 -5.39 -51.69
CA PRO A 168 6.63 -4.25 -52.29
C PRO A 168 6.15 -2.85 -51.85
N GLU A 169 6.99 -1.89 -52.21
CA GLU A 169 6.92 -0.43 -52.15
C GLU A 169 5.86 0.22 -53.07
N THR A 170 5.34 1.40 -52.70
CA THR A 170 4.95 2.47 -53.65
C THR A 170 4.98 3.84 -52.94
N ALA A 171 5.27 4.93 -53.65
CA ALA A 171 5.54 6.25 -53.08
C ALA A 171 4.86 7.41 -53.83
N GLN A 172 4.67 8.55 -53.15
CA GLN A 172 4.69 9.91 -53.72
C GLN A 172 4.80 10.98 -52.60
N ALA A 173 5.06 12.25 -52.98
CA ALA A 173 5.47 13.35 -52.08
C ALA A 173 4.80 14.68 -52.44
N VAL A 174 4.99 15.75 -51.63
CA VAL A 174 5.04 17.20 -51.97
C VAL A 174 5.19 18.07 -50.68
N THR A 175 5.57 19.35 -50.78
CA THR A 175 5.97 20.29 -49.70
C THR A 175 4.95 21.46 -49.53
N THR A 176 5.07 22.45 -48.63
CA THR A 176 6.15 22.84 -47.67
C THR A 176 5.60 23.15 -46.25
N GLU A 177 5.57 24.33 -45.57
CA GLU A 177 6.00 25.74 -45.78
C GLU A 177 6.10 26.50 -44.42
N ALA A 178 6.73 27.69 -44.35
CA ALA A 178 6.88 28.52 -43.13
C ALA A 178 6.12 29.88 -43.19
N PRO A 179 5.89 30.59 -42.05
CA PRO A 179 6.72 31.77 -41.73
C PRO A 179 6.85 32.16 -40.22
N GLU A 180 7.59 33.25 -39.94
CA GLU A 180 7.79 33.93 -38.63
C GLU A 180 6.70 34.97 -38.28
N VAL A 181 6.72 35.54 -37.05
CA VAL A 181 6.43 36.99 -36.73
C VAL A 181 6.78 37.33 -35.25
N GLU A 182 6.91 38.63 -34.92
CA GLU A 182 7.66 39.20 -33.78
C GLU A 182 6.93 39.40 -32.41
N ASN A 183 7.74 39.73 -31.37
CA ASN A 183 7.38 40.16 -30.01
C ASN A 183 6.80 41.60 -29.89
N LYS A 184 6.01 41.84 -28.82
CA LYS A 184 6.01 43.08 -27.99
C LYS A 184 5.65 42.76 -26.53
N GLY A 185 6.10 43.56 -25.56
CA GLY A 185 5.93 43.32 -24.11
C GLY A 185 5.53 44.56 -23.28
N GLY A 186 5.60 44.47 -21.94
CA GLY A 186 5.27 45.52 -20.97
C GLY A 186 5.91 45.26 -19.59
N GLU A 187 5.98 46.27 -18.72
CA GLU A 187 6.87 46.34 -17.55
C GLU A 187 6.22 45.97 -16.20
N ALA A 188 7.04 45.61 -15.21
CA ALA A 188 6.67 45.45 -13.79
C ALA A 188 7.83 45.81 -12.82
N PRO A 189 7.57 46.38 -11.63
CA PRO A 189 8.58 46.68 -10.60
C PRO A 189 8.42 45.79 -9.32
N PRO A 190 9.20 46.01 -8.25
CA PRO A 190 10.42 45.28 -7.93
C PRO A 190 10.26 44.19 -6.84
N ALA A 191 11.20 43.23 -6.80
CA ALA A 191 11.16 42.07 -5.90
C ALA A 191 11.88 42.28 -4.55
N VAL A 192 11.48 41.49 -3.55
CA VAL A 192 12.14 41.31 -2.24
C VAL A 192 12.54 39.84 -2.09
N ALA A 193 13.72 39.57 -1.54
CA ALA A 193 14.23 38.20 -1.37
C ALA A 193 13.53 37.43 -0.24
N LYS A 194 13.49 36.10 -0.36
CA LYS A 194 13.11 35.14 0.70
C LYS A 194 14.27 34.17 0.96
N ALA A 195 14.28 33.57 2.15
CA ALA A 195 15.18 32.49 2.56
C ALA A 195 14.41 31.17 2.73
N ASP A 196 15.13 30.07 2.88
CA ASP A 196 14.60 28.70 2.83
C ASP A 196 13.98 28.23 4.16
N THR A 197 12.85 27.52 4.08
CA THR A 197 11.92 27.34 5.21
C THR A 197 12.11 26.07 6.03
N GLU A 198 12.65 24.99 5.48
CA GLU A 198 12.61 23.65 6.11
C GLU A 198 13.43 23.59 7.43
N THR A 199 14.53 24.34 7.50
CA THR A 199 15.33 24.50 8.74
C THR A 199 14.58 25.32 9.78
N GLU A 200 13.85 26.36 9.35
CA GLU A 200 13.03 27.19 10.25
C GLU A 200 11.83 26.41 10.79
N GLU A 201 11.11 25.64 9.97
CA GLU A 201 9.98 24.81 10.44
C GLU A 201 10.41 23.79 11.51
N SER A 202 11.55 23.11 11.27
CA SER A 202 12.13 22.19 12.26
C SER A 202 12.57 22.87 13.57
N LEU A 203 12.94 24.15 13.53
CA LEU A 203 13.32 24.93 14.71
C LEU A 203 12.09 25.52 15.42
N ASN A 204 11.12 26.00 14.65
CA ASN A 204 9.87 26.59 15.10
C ASN A 204 9.00 25.55 15.83
N ALA A 205 8.92 24.32 15.34
CA ALA A 205 8.23 23.24 16.05
C ALA A 205 8.91 22.89 17.40
N LEU A 206 10.25 22.97 17.49
CA LEU A 206 10.98 22.83 18.76
C LEU A 206 10.71 24.02 19.72
N ASN A 207 10.67 25.24 19.18
CA ASN A 207 10.36 26.45 19.93
C ASN A 207 8.90 26.46 20.42
N GLU A 208 7.95 25.98 19.61
CA GLU A 208 6.53 25.86 19.97
C GLU A 208 6.33 24.85 21.11
N VAL A 209 7.00 23.69 21.06
CA VAL A 209 6.99 22.73 22.19
C VAL A 209 7.58 23.36 23.46
N ASN A 210 8.65 24.15 23.37
CA ASN A 210 9.18 24.91 24.52
C ASN A 210 8.17 25.94 25.05
N ASN A 211 7.55 26.73 24.16
CA ASN A 211 6.55 27.75 24.53
C ASN A 211 5.34 27.10 25.24
N ILE A 212 4.92 25.90 24.82
CA ILE A 212 3.88 25.11 25.50
C ILE A 212 4.35 24.66 26.90
N LEU A 213 5.60 24.24 27.05
CA LEU A 213 6.17 23.86 28.37
C LEU A 213 6.35 25.04 29.34
N GLU A 214 6.61 26.24 28.82
CA GLU A 214 6.60 27.47 29.62
C GLU A 214 5.16 27.90 29.97
N GLY A 215 4.23 27.78 29.01
CA GLY A 215 2.80 28.09 29.19
C GLY A 215 2.07 27.20 30.21
N LEU A 216 2.55 25.98 30.45
CA LEU A 216 2.06 25.11 31.54
C LEU A 216 2.43 25.60 32.95
N GLY A 217 3.30 26.61 33.07
CA GLY A 217 3.73 27.18 34.36
C GLY A 217 4.43 26.16 35.27
N ASP A 218 4.42 26.43 36.57
CA ASP A 218 5.03 25.56 37.59
C ASP A 218 3.96 24.83 38.44
N ASP A 219 2.88 24.42 37.78
CA ASP A 219 1.85 23.56 38.36
C ASP A 219 2.44 22.16 38.69
N PRO A 220 2.32 21.68 39.95
CA PRO A 220 2.92 20.42 40.37
C PRO A 220 2.33 19.19 39.65
N ASP A 221 1.07 19.23 39.19
CA ASP A 221 0.44 18.09 38.52
C ASP A 221 0.99 17.90 37.09
N PHE A 222 1.48 18.98 36.46
CA PHE A 222 2.17 18.91 35.16
C PHE A 222 3.70 18.71 35.27
N ALA A 223 4.30 18.80 36.45
CA ALA A 223 5.75 18.62 36.63
C ALA A 223 6.32 17.28 36.09
N PRO A 224 5.63 16.12 36.20
CA PRO A 224 6.08 14.88 35.56
C PRO A 224 6.08 14.97 34.03
N LEU A 225 5.07 15.61 33.44
CA LEU A 225 4.97 15.81 31.99
C LEU A 225 6.06 16.77 31.49
N LYS A 226 6.25 17.91 32.17
CA LYS A 226 7.32 18.90 31.91
C LYS A 226 8.71 18.24 31.93
N THR A 227 8.93 17.31 32.87
CA THR A 227 10.15 16.49 32.94
C THR A 227 10.31 15.57 31.73
N ILE A 228 9.27 14.80 31.37
CA ILE A 228 9.30 13.84 30.26
C ILE A 228 9.52 14.54 28.92
N VAL A 229 8.83 15.65 28.65
CA VAL A 229 8.95 16.37 27.37
C VAL A 229 10.31 17.06 27.26
N THR A 230 10.78 17.74 28.31
CA THR A 230 12.15 18.31 28.34
C THR A 230 13.21 17.23 28.08
N GLN A 231 13.07 16.04 28.69
CA GLN A 231 13.99 14.93 28.45
C GLN A 231 13.91 14.40 27.00
N ARG A 232 12.71 14.31 26.42
CA ARG A 232 12.53 13.93 25.00
C ARG A 232 13.13 14.98 24.04
N LEU A 233 12.97 16.26 24.35
CA LEU A 233 13.50 17.36 23.54
C LEU A 233 15.04 17.37 23.55
N ALA A 234 15.65 17.28 24.73
CA ALA A 234 17.10 17.14 24.87
C ALA A 234 17.66 15.89 24.16
N ASN A 235 16.93 14.76 24.23
CA ASN A 235 17.28 13.55 23.48
C ASN A 235 17.19 13.77 21.96
N SER A 236 16.17 14.47 21.46
CA SER A 236 15.99 14.78 20.04
C SER A 236 17.09 15.70 19.49
N THR A 237 17.41 16.78 20.23
CA THR A 237 18.52 17.68 19.88
C THR A 237 19.85 16.95 19.86
N SER A 238 20.12 16.10 20.85
CA SER A 238 21.32 15.26 20.90
C SER A 238 21.38 14.28 19.72
N ALA A 239 20.25 13.70 19.31
CA ALA A 239 20.15 12.80 18.15
C ALA A 239 20.42 13.53 16.82
N LYS A 240 19.86 14.73 16.63
CA LYS A 240 20.13 15.57 15.44
C LYS A 240 21.61 15.96 15.37
N GLN A 241 22.20 16.45 16.47
CA GLN A 241 23.62 16.82 16.53
C GLN A 241 24.54 15.61 16.27
N PHE A 242 24.24 14.45 16.88
CA PHE A 242 25.00 13.22 16.64
C PHE A 242 25.06 12.84 15.16
N SER A 243 23.92 12.90 14.46
CA SER A 243 23.85 12.57 13.02
C SER A 243 24.74 13.49 12.18
N LYS A 244 24.81 14.79 12.53
CA LYS A 244 25.74 15.74 11.90
C LYS A 244 27.19 15.38 12.20
N ASP A 245 27.56 15.31 13.48
CA ASP A 245 28.95 15.07 13.92
C ASP A 245 29.49 13.74 13.36
N VAL A 246 28.63 12.72 13.18
CA VAL A 246 28.98 11.46 12.50
C VAL A 246 29.31 11.67 11.03
N ASN A 247 28.51 12.43 10.28
CA ASN A 247 28.77 12.74 8.87
C ASN A 247 30.06 13.53 8.71
N ASP A 248 30.32 14.50 9.60
CA ASP A 248 31.55 15.30 9.61
C ASP A 248 32.78 14.40 9.86
N ILE A 249 32.71 13.47 10.84
CA ILE A 249 33.77 12.49 11.13
C ILE A 249 34.01 11.52 9.97
N VAL A 250 32.95 11.02 9.31
CA VAL A 250 33.05 10.06 8.19
C VAL A 250 33.57 10.72 6.91
N SER A 251 33.25 12.00 6.69
CA SER A 251 33.73 12.78 5.53
C SER A 251 35.20 13.18 5.68
N ALA A 252 35.68 13.40 6.91
CA ALA A 252 37.05 13.79 7.22
C ALA A 252 38.06 12.62 7.35
N VAL A 253 37.70 11.41 6.90
CA VAL A 253 38.59 10.23 7.01
C VAL A 253 39.67 10.22 5.93
N GLU A 254 40.88 10.66 6.30
CA GLU A 254 42.05 10.44 5.44
C GLU A 254 42.53 8.98 5.48
N PRO A 255 43.06 8.44 4.35
CA PRO A 255 43.74 7.15 4.33
C PRO A 255 44.84 7.06 5.40
N GLY A 256 44.74 6.06 6.28
CA GLY A 256 45.65 5.88 7.42
C GLY A 256 45.21 6.55 8.73
N LYS A 257 44.34 7.59 8.70
CA LYS A 257 43.79 8.22 9.92
C LYS A 257 42.55 7.52 10.49
N ALA A 258 42.10 6.42 9.89
CA ALA A 258 40.89 5.70 10.30
C ALA A 258 40.86 5.26 11.78
N SER A 259 42.00 5.06 12.44
CA SER A 259 42.06 4.80 13.89
C SER A 259 41.62 6.02 14.72
N GLU A 260 42.04 7.22 14.32
CA GLU A 260 41.66 8.49 14.94
C GLU A 260 40.17 8.79 14.70
N ALA A 261 39.67 8.56 13.48
CA ALA A 261 38.26 8.73 13.16
C ALA A 261 37.35 7.78 13.96
N LYS A 262 37.75 6.51 14.14
CA LYS A 262 37.04 5.58 15.04
C LYS A 262 37.07 6.04 16.49
N ALA A 263 38.19 6.58 16.98
CA ALA A 263 38.27 7.11 18.34
C ALA A 263 37.33 8.31 18.54
N LYS A 264 37.27 9.25 17.58
CA LYS A 264 36.31 10.36 17.59
C LYS A 264 34.86 9.86 17.57
N LEU A 265 34.52 8.95 16.66
CA LEU A 265 33.18 8.35 16.56
C LEU A 265 32.77 7.61 17.85
N GLN A 266 33.71 6.90 18.48
CA GLN A 266 33.49 6.23 19.77
C GLN A 266 33.25 7.24 20.89
N THR A 267 34.09 8.26 21.03
CA THR A 267 33.93 9.31 22.05
C THR A 267 32.61 10.08 21.88
N LEU A 268 32.24 10.39 20.64
CA LEU A 268 30.97 11.03 20.30
C LEU A 268 29.78 10.16 20.73
N TYR A 269 29.78 8.88 20.37
CA TYR A 269 28.72 7.95 20.76
C TYR A 269 28.66 7.75 22.28
N ASP A 270 29.81 7.60 22.94
CA ASP A 270 29.90 7.44 24.39
C ASP A 270 29.51 8.71 25.17
N GLY A 271 29.56 9.88 24.54
CA GLY A 271 29.02 11.13 25.10
C GLY A 271 27.49 11.20 25.16
N LEU A 272 26.78 10.36 24.39
CA LEU A 272 25.32 10.47 24.28
C LEU A 272 24.56 10.08 25.57
N PRO A 273 23.42 10.73 25.87
CA PRO A 273 22.51 10.31 26.94
C PRO A 273 22.03 8.86 26.74
N ALA A 274 21.79 8.14 27.84
CA ALA A 274 21.40 6.73 27.79
C ALA A 274 20.12 6.47 26.97
N GLY A 275 19.14 7.39 27.03
CA GLY A 275 17.92 7.31 26.22
C GLY A 275 18.13 7.55 24.72
N VAL A 276 19.21 8.22 24.32
CA VAL A 276 19.60 8.44 22.92
C VAL A 276 20.37 7.23 22.39
N LYS A 277 21.30 6.68 23.19
CA LYS A 277 21.99 5.40 22.89
C LYS A 277 21.01 4.23 22.73
N ALA A 278 19.92 4.24 23.49
CA ALA A 278 18.87 3.23 23.39
C ALA A 278 18.01 3.32 22.12
N ASN A 279 18.12 4.39 21.30
CA ASN A 279 17.45 4.45 20.00
C ASN A 279 18.18 3.51 19.00
N PRO A 280 17.49 2.53 18.39
CA PRO A 280 18.06 1.69 17.33
C PRO A 280 18.62 2.47 16.15
N GLU A 281 18.03 3.63 15.78
CA GLU A 281 18.51 4.47 14.68
C GLU A 281 19.91 5.02 14.95
N ILE A 282 20.13 5.51 16.17
CA ILE A 282 21.43 6.05 16.63
C ILE A 282 22.48 4.93 16.71
N THR A 283 22.07 3.74 17.20
CA THR A 283 22.91 2.54 17.19
C THR A 283 23.29 2.13 15.75
N ASN A 284 22.35 2.22 14.81
CA ASN A 284 22.56 1.89 13.40
C ASN A 284 23.47 2.92 12.71
N ILE A 285 23.27 4.22 12.94
CA ILE A 285 24.13 5.30 12.43
C ILE A 285 25.58 5.10 12.90
N TYR A 286 25.79 4.89 14.20
CA TYR A 286 27.11 4.59 14.75
C TYR A 286 27.73 3.33 14.11
N THR A 287 26.97 2.24 14.01
CA THR A 287 27.47 0.95 13.49
C THR A 287 27.81 1.05 12.01
N HIS A 288 27.00 1.73 11.22
CA HIS A 288 27.24 1.98 9.80
C HIS A 288 28.47 2.88 9.59
N ALA A 289 28.55 4.02 10.27
CA ALA A 289 29.69 4.93 10.21
C ALA A 289 31.01 4.22 10.57
N LYS A 290 31.00 3.40 11.62
CA LYS A 290 32.16 2.57 12.03
C LYS A 290 32.58 1.61 10.91
N GLY A 291 31.63 0.90 10.30
CA GLY A 291 31.86 0.04 9.15
C GLY A 291 32.41 0.78 7.93
N THR A 292 31.93 1.99 7.66
CA THR A 292 32.44 2.86 6.58
C THR A 292 33.89 3.27 6.85
N ILE A 293 34.23 3.72 8.07
CA ILE A 293 35.61 4.04 8.47
C ILE A 293 36.51 2.79 8.38
N ASP A 294 36.01 1.60 8.75
CA ASP A 294 36.71 0.33 8.57
C ASP A 294 36.97 -0.01 7.10
N SER A 295 36.02 0.22 6.19
CA SER A 295 36.22 -0.02 4.76
C SER A 295 37.27 0.94 4.16
N GLN A 296 37.27 2.20 4.58
CA GLN A 296 38.27 3.18 4.15
C GLN A 296 39.66 2.90 4.74
N ALA A 297 39.75 2.40 5.97
CA ALA A 297 41.02 1.97 6.58
C ALA A 297 41.76 0.93 5.72
N ASN A 298 41.01 0.07 5.03
CA ASN A 298 41.52 -1.02 4.20
C ASN A 298 41.70 -0.64 2.73
N LYS A 299 41.30 0.57 2.30
CA LYS A 299 41.68 1.13 0.99
C LYS A 299 43.17 1.47 1.00
N LYS A 300 44.02 0.48 0.68
CA LYS A 300 45.44 0.67 0.33
C LYS A 300 45.54 1.82 -0.70
N PRO A 301 46.45 2.80 -0.52
CA PRO A 301 46.63 3.87 -1.50
C PRO A 301 46.76 3.32 -2.90
N SER A 302 45.92 3.80 -3.83
CA SER A 302 45.93 3.32 -5.21
C SER A 302 47.30 3.57 -5.80
N ALA A 303 47.91 2.56 -6.41
CA ALA A 303 49.16 2.77 -7.12
C ALA A 303 48.93 3.80 -8.25
N PRO A 304 49.89 4.72 -8.50
CA PRO A 304 49.79 5.65 -9.61
C PRO A 304 49.62 4.86 -10.91
N VAL A 305 48.74 5.34 -11.80
CA VAL A 305 48.43 4.65 -13.05
C VAL A 305 49.66 4.73 -13.96
N SER A 306 50.42 3.64 -14.01
CA SER A 306 51.81 3.68 -14.49
C SER A 306 51.97 3.59 -16.01
N ASN A 307 50.88 3.61 -16.78
CA ASN A 307 50.85 3.56 -18.24
C ASN A 307 49.69 4.43 -18.76
N VAL A 308 49.92 5.74 -18.86
CA VAL A 308 48.99 6.68 -19.53
C VAL A 308 49.44 6.85 -20.98
N PRO A 309 48.58 6.61 -21.99
CA PRO A 309 48.93 6.84 -23.39
C PRO A 309 49.36 8.29 -23.65
N GLU A 310 50.38 8.48 -24.50
CA GLU A 310 50.96 9.81 -24.79
C GLU A 310 49.92 10.78 -25.40
N SER A 311 48.88 10.25 -26.06
CA SER A 311 47.69 10.96 -26.56
C SER A 311 46.86 11.60 -25.44
N LEU A 312 46.69 10.90 -24.32
CA LEU A 312 45.84 11.32 -23.20
C LEU A 312 46.60 12.03 -22.08
N LYS A 313 47.93 11.89 -22.06
CA LYS A 313 48.84 12.39 -21.03
C LYS A 313 48.63 13.87 -20.69
N ALA A 314 48.45 14.75 -21.68
CA ALA A 314 48.20 16.17 -21.43
C ALA A 314 46.86 16.45 -20.71
N THR A 315 45.81 15.67 -21.04
CA THR A 315 44.51 15.75 -20.34
C THR A 315 44.60 15.11 -18.96
N TRP A 316 45.33 14.01 -18.83
CA TRP A 316 45.57 13.30 -17.57
C TRP A 316 46.36 14.14 -16.56
N ASP A 317 47.46 14.75 -16.99
CA ASP A 317 48.31 15.59 -16.13
C ASP A 317 47.59 16.89 -15.73
N LYS A 318 46.63 17.37 -16.54
CA LYS A 318 45.72 18.49 -16.20
C LYS A 318 44.80 18.10 -15.04
N ILE A 319 44.01 17.02 -15.19
CA ILE A 319 42.95 16.66 -14.24
C ILE A 319 43.50 15.99 -12.97
N THR A 320 44.54 15.16 -13.07
CA THR A 320 45.12 14.48 -11.88
C THR A 320 46.05 15.37 -11.04
N SER A 321 46.09 16.67 -11.32
CA SER A 321 46.95 17.64 -10.64
C SER A 321 46.61 17.86 -9.15
N ASP A 322 45.39 17.52 -8.71
CA ASP A 322 44.97 17.50 -7.29
C ASP A 322 45.02 16.08 -6.66
N GLY A 323 45.28 15.05 -7.48
CA GLY A 323 45.27 13.63 -7.07
C GLY A 323 43.91 12.92 -7.17
N LYS A 324 42.88 13.54 -7.76
CA LYS A 324 41.54 12.96 -7.99
C LYS A 324 41.22 12.92 -9.49
N VAL A 325 40.03 12.37 -9.80
CA VAL A 325 39.34 12.47 -11.10
C VAL A 325 37.84 12.42 -10.77
N ASP A 326 37.08 13.44 -11.14
CA ASP A 326 35.62 13.49 -10.97
C ASP A 326 34.85 13.01 -12.23
N SER A 327 33.51 13.09 -12.20
CA SER A 327 32.68 12.65 -13.34
C SER A 327 32.73 13.59 -14.56
N ASN A 328 33.14 14.85 -14.39
CA ASN A 328 33.31 15.83 -15.46
C ASN A 328 34.68 15.67 -16.12
N GLU A 329 35.72 15.44 -15.32
CA GLU A 329 37.09 15.17 -15.76
C GLU A 329 37.20 13.84 -16.49
N TYR A 330 36.47 12.81 -16.05
CA TYR A 330 36.31 11.57 -16.83
C TYR A 330 35.56 11.80 -18.16
N ALA A 331 34.65 12.78 -18.22
CA ALA A 331 34.02 13.17 -19.49
C ALA A 331 34.95 14.00 -20.39
N GLU A 332 35.94 14.73 -19.84
CA GLU A 332 37.03 15.30 -20.63
C GLU A 332 37.99 14.21 -21.16
N LEU A 333 38.34 13.20 -20.34
CA LEU A 333 39.12 12.03 -20.79
C LEU A 333 38.45 11.31 -21.95
N LEU A 334 37.14 11.02 -21.85
CA LEU A 334 36.39 10.37 -22.92
C LEU A 334 36.39 11.20 -24.22
N LYS A 335 36.27 12.53 -24.13
CA LYS A 335 36.36 13.43 -25.30
C LYS A 335 37.76 13.51 -25.90
N ALA A 336 38.81 13.40 -25.07
CA ALA A 336 40.19 13.35 -25.53
C ALA A 336 40.50 12.03 -26.24
N ALA A 337 39.98 10.91 -25.72
CA ALA A 337 40.18 9.56 -26.25
C ALA A 337 39.30 9.21 -27.46
N SER A 338 38.16 9.87 -27.66
CA SER A 338 37.42 9.84 -28.92
C SER A 338 36.87 11.23 -29.26
N PRO A 339 37.64 12.05 -29.99
CA PRO A 339 37.22 13.38 -30.42
C PRO A 339 35.97 13.38 -31.32
N THR A 340 35.63 12.24 -31.95
CA THR A 340 34.41 12.09 -32.75
C THR A 340 33.23 11.45 -32.01
N GLY A 341 33.46 10.92 -30.79
CA GLY A 341 32.46 10.20 -30.00
C GLY A 341 32.15 8.78 -30.52
N LYS A 342 33.03 8.18 -31.33
CA LYS A 342 32.87 6.82 -31.87
C LYS A 342 33.70 5.80 -31.12
N ASN A 343 33.05 4.71 -30.69
CA ASN A 343 33.68 3.58 -30.02
C ASN A 343 34.69 2.79 -30.88
N GLU A 344 34.78 3.08 -32.18
CA GLU A 344 35.67 2.41 -33.14
C GLU A 344 37.09 3.03 -33.18
N GLU A 345 37.32 4.13 -32.47
CA GLU A 345 38.56 4.92 -32.55
C GLU A 345 39.53 4.71 -31.36
N PHE A 346 39.10 4.09 -30.26
CA PHE A 346 39.94 3.84 -29.09
C PHE A 346 41.00 2.77 -29.35
N ASP A 347 42.27 3.02 -28.97
CA ASP A 347 43.26 1.94 -28.87
C ASP A 347 43.08 1.09 -27.59
N ASP A 348 43.65 -0.11 -27.55
CA ASP A 348 43.50 -1.03 -26.41
C ASP A 348 44.04 -0.45 -25.09
N ASN A 349 45.03 0.44 -25.12
CA ASN A 349 45.63 1.08 -23.95
C ASN A 349 44.74 2.22 -23.44
N GLU A 350 44.21 3.05 -24.34
CA GLU A 350 43.25 4.10 -24.02
C GLU A 350 41.96 3.51 -23.45
N LEU A 351 41.45 2.45 -24.09
CA LEU A 351 40.28 1.72 -23.64
C LEU A 351 40.51 1.04 -22.27
N ASN A 352 41.72 0.55 -21.99
CA ASN A 352 42.07 -0.01 -20.68
C ASN A 352 42.28 1.07 -19.61
N LEU A 353 42.87 2.21 -19.93
CA LEU A 353 42.93 3.37 -19.02
C LEU A 353 41.52 3.83 -18.64
N LEU A 354 40.62 4.00 -19.61
CA LEU A 354 39.25 4.41 -19.37
C LEU A 354 38.48 3.40 -18.49
N LYS A 355 38.69 2.09 -18.68
CA LYS A 355 38.14 1.05 -17.79
C LYS A 355 38.67 1.18 -16.35
N ASP A 356 39.98 1.35 -16.18
CA ASP A 356 40.60 1.49 -14.86
C ASP A 356 40.13 2.75 -14.13
N VAL A 357 40.02 3.87 -14.83
CA VAL A 357 39.53 5.15 -14.27
C VAL A 357 38.05 5.03 -13.90
N LYS A 358 37.22 4.45 -14.78
CA LYS A 358 35.82 4.18 -14.50
C LYS A 358 35.64 3.26 -13.29
N ALA A 359 36.43 2.19 -13.19
CA ALA A 359 36.38 1.28 -12.03
C ALA A 359 36.80 1.97 -10.73
N LYS A 360 37.77 2.89 -10.77
CA LYS A 360 38.16 3.72 -9.62
C LYS A 360 37.07 4.73 -9.22
N LEU A 361 36.39 5.34 -10.19
CA LEU A 361 35.21 6.20 -9.96
C LEU A 361 34.06 5.42 -9.34
N GLU A 362 33.69 4.26 -9.91
CA GLU A 362 32.64 3.38 -9.38
C GLU A 362 32.98 2.87 -7.96
N ALA A 363 34.25 2.63 -7.65
CA ALA A 363 34.73 2.26 -6.31
C ALA A 363 34.80 3.44 -5.30
N ASN A 364 34.62 4.68 -5.74
CA ASN A 364 34.58 5.88 -4.88
C ASN A 364 33.16 6.44 -4.74
N ASN A 365 32.34 6.39 -5.79
CA ASN A 365 30.92 6.78 -5.78
C ASN A 365 30.02 5.78 -5.01
N GLY A 366 30.61 4.79 -4.33
CA GLY A 366 29.95 3.98 -3.30
C GLY A 366 29.77 4.71 -1.95
N ILE A 367 30.29 5.93 -1.80
CA ILE A 367 30.06 6.80 -0.63
C ILE A 367 28.79 7.62 -0.87
N TYR A 368 27.79 7.49 0.01
CA TYR A 368 26.68 8.44 0.10
C TYR A 368 27.22 9.78 0.61
N SER A 369 27.27 10.80 -0.25
CA SER A 369 27.47 12.19 0.17
C SER A 369 26.18 12.74 0.78
N PHE A 370 26.21 13.06 2.07
CA PHE A 370 25.31 14.02 2.69
C PHE A 370 26.04 15.36 2.82
N VAL A 371 25.27 16.45 2.93
CA VAL A 371 25.71 17.85 3.15
C VAL A 371 26.25 18.59 1.92
N ASP A 372 25.53 19.64 1.53
CA ASP A 372 26.04 20.78 0.77
C ASP A 372 26.99 21.60 1.65
N SER A 373 28.21 21.86 1.17
CA SER A 373 29.21 22.64 1.91
C SER A 373 29.31 24.07 1.36
N ASP A 374 28.95 25.05 2.18
CA ASP A 374 29.36 26.44 1.99
C ASP A 374 29.88 26.98 3.33
N ASP A 375 31.16 27.32 3.39
CA ASP A 375 31.82 27.84 4.59
C ASP A 375 32.95 28.79 4.13
N SER A 376 32.88 30.05 4.53
CA SER A 376 33.75 31.12 4.01
C SER A 376 34.43 31.88 5.15
N ALA A 377 35.76 31.73 5.22
CA ALA A 377 36.60 32.34 6.24
C ALA A 377 37.24 33.65 5.77
N GLU A 378 37.19 34.69 6.61
CA GLU A 378 37.83 35.98 6.34
C GLU A 378 39.37 35.91 6.38
N VAL A 379 40.03 36.53 5.39
CA VAL A 379 41.41 37.01 5.50
C VAL A 379 41.49 38.40 4.85
N THR A 380 42.17 39.35 5.50
CA THR A 380 42.07 40.79 5.17
C THR A 380 43.38 41.41 4.66
N ASN A 381 43.26 42.31 3.66
CA ASN A 381 44.24 43.35 3.24
C ASN A 381 45.59 42.83 2.64
N GLN A 382 46.35 43.51 1.76
CA GLN A 382 46.25 44.74 0.94
C GLN A 382 47.43 44.73 -0.10
N ALA A 383 47.63 45.60 -1.10
CA ALA A 383 46.96 46.80 -1.63
C ALA A 383 47.35 47.06 -3.12
N GLU A 384 46.68 48.04 -3.75
CA GLU A 384 47.14 48.96 -4.83
C GLU A 384 47.95 48.46 -6.05
N ALA A 385 47.28 48.42 -7.22
CA ALA A 385 47.64 49.24 -8.39
C ALA A 385 46.46 49.39 -9.39
N GLN A 386 46.28 50.58 -9.95
CA GLN A 386 45.27 50.95 -10.98
C GLN A 386 45.85 52.08 -11.86
N PRO A 387 45.22 52.54 -12.97
CA PRO A 387 43.95 52.11 -13.59
C PRO A 387 44.02 51.83 -15.12
N THR A 388 42.95 51.30 -15.69
CA THR A 388 42.29 51.92 -16.86
C THR A 388 40.82 51.50 -16.92
N GLN A 389 39.95 52.35 -17.47
CA GLN A 389 38.49 52.24 -17.33
C GLN A 389 37.81 51.74 -18.60
N GLN A 390 36.84 50.82 -18.45
CA GLN A 390 35.65 50.80 -19.30
C GLN A 390 34.44 50.22 -18.54
N THR A 391 33.66 51.15 -17.95
CA THR A 391 32.23 51.08 -17.57
C THR A 391 31.61 49.72 -17.15
N ASN A 392 31.28 49.63 -15.86
CA ASN A 392 30.33 48.66 -15.29
C ASN A 392 28.92 48.77 -15.95
N THR A 393 28.05 47.75 -15.87
CA THR A 393 27.17 47.54 -14.70
C THR A 393 26.65 46.10 -14.60
N LEU A 394 26.73 45.52 -13.39
CA LEU A 394 26.14 44.23 -13.01
C LEU A 394 24.90 44.46 -12.10
N ARG A 395 23.76 43.88 -12.48
CA ARG A 395 22.54 43.51 -11.70
C ARG A 395 21.33 43.49 -12.66
N GLY A 396 20.29 42.67 -12.46
CA GLY A 396 20.07 41.65 -11.42
C GLY A 396 18.79 40.84 -11.73
N ALA A 397 18.68 39.63 -11.19
CA ALA A 397 17.66 38.64 -11.56
C ALA A 397 16.20 39.04 -11.22
N SER A 398 15.22 38.42 -11.91
CA SER A 398 14.28 37.46 -11.28
C SER A 398 13.07 37.12 -12.18
N GLU A 399 13.09 35.97 -12.86
CA GLU A 399 11.89 35.25 -13.29
C GLU A 399 12.02 33.78 -12.85
N SER A 400 11.22 33.37 -11.86
CA SER A 400 11.18 31.98 -11.37
C SER A 400 10.40 31.08 -12.35
N LYS A 401 11.04 30.71 -13.47
CA LYS A 401 10.46 29.76 -14.44
C LYS A 401 10.37 28.36 -13.80
N PRO A 402 9.22 27.67 -13.87
CA PRO A 402 9.08 26.35 -13.27
C PRO A 402 10.03 25.34 -13.94
N ILE A 403 10.74 24.57 -13.10
CA ILE A 403 11.91 23.75 -13.46
C ILE A 403 11.64 22.72 -14.57
N LEU A 404 10.38 22.31 -14.74
CA LEU A 404 9.91 21.33 -15.75
C LEU A 404 10.05 21.77 -17.23
N LEU A 405 10.54 22.97 -17.52
CA LEU A 405 10.68 23.49 -18.89
C LEU A 405 11.77 22.80 -19.74
N ASN A 406 12.70 22.09 -19.09
CA ASN A 406 13.60 21.13 -19.74
C ASN A 406 13.66 19.87 -18.88
N TRP A 407 13.20 18.71 -19.39
CA TRP A 407 13.31 17.41 -18.71
C TRP A 407 14.56 16.68 -19.22
N PRO A 408 15.74 16.78 -18.56
CA PRO A 408 17.01 16.47 -19.22
C PRO A 408 17.30 14.96 -19.31
N GLY A 409 16.58 14.15 -18.53
CA GLY A 409 16.78 12.69 -18.41
C GLY A 409 15.81 11.80 -19.20
N TYR A 410 14.86 12.34 -19.99
CA TYR A 410 13.89 11.48 -20.72
C TYR A 410 14.45 10.88 -22.01
N ASN A 411 15.42 9.99 -21.85
CA ASN A 411 16.03 9.22 -22.92
C ASN A 411 15.30 7.87 -23.16
N SER A 412 15.76 7.10 -24.15
CA SER A 412 15.21 5.79 -24.50
C SER A 412 15.33 4.75 -23.38
N GLU A 413 16.35 4.86 -22.52
CA GLU A 413 16.57 3.97 -21.38
C GLU A 413 15.57 4.25 -20.25
N THR A 414 15.34 5.52 -19.91
CA THR A 414 14.30 5.97 -18.95
C THR A 414 12.91 5.55 -19.41
N LYS A 415 12.60 5.74 -20.70
CA LYS A 415 11.35 5.29 -21.33
C LYS A 415 11.23 3.75 -21.30
N GLY A 416 12.34 3.04 -21.47
CA GLY A 416 12.41 1.58 -21.33
C GLY A 416 12.15 1.10 -19.90
N ALA A 417 12.79 1.72 -18.91
CA ALA A 417 12.62 1.41 -17.49
C ALA A 417 11.18 1.68 -17.01
N LEU A 418 10.62 2.85 -17.33
CA LEU A 418 9.22 3.19 -16.98
C LEU A 418 8.23 2.26 -17.69
N LYS A 419 8.40 1.97 -18.99
CA LYS A 419 7.56 0.98 -19.70
C LYS A 419 7.71 -0.44 -19.15
N LYS A 420 8.88 -0.83 -18.64
CA LYS A 420 9.11 -2.15 -18.04
C LYS A 420 8.52 -2.25 -16.63
N ALA A 421 8.56 -1.15 -15.85
CA ALA A 421 8.01 -1.08 -14.50
C ALA A 421 6.48 -0.99 -14.45
N PHE A 422 5.87 -0.29 -15.42
CA PHE A 422 4.44 0.05 -15.40
C PHE A 422 3.63 -0.41 -16.63
N GLY A 423 4.29 -0.92 -17.68
CA GLY A 423 3.64 -1.33 -18.93
C GLY A 423 3.04 -2.75 -18.94
N SER A 424 3.23 -3.54 -17.89
CA SER A 424 2.41 -4.71 -17.61
C SER A 424 1.02 -4.25 -17.15
N LYS A 425 0.00 -4.50 -17.97
CA LYS A 425 -1.36 -3.94 -17.85
C LYS A 425 -1.87 -3.86 -16.40
N VAL A 426 -2.21 -2.65 -15.96
CA VAL A 426 -2.87 -2.42 -14.67
C VAL A 426 -4.36 -2.82 -14.79
N ASN A 427 -4.73 -3.93 -14.16
CA ASN A 427 -6.11 -4.35 -13.99
C ASN A 427 -6.50 -4.25 -12.50
N GLY A 428 -7.49 -3.43 -12.16
CA GLY A 428 -8.23 -3.51 -10.90
C GLY A 428 -7.45 -3.14 -9.64
N THR A 429 -6.89 -4.13 -8.95
CA THR A 429 -7.00 -4.22 -7.49
C THR A 429 -5.69 -4.39 -6.70
N ASN A 430 -4.51 -4.26 -7.31
CA ASN A 430 -3.23 -4.33 -6.59
C ASN A 430 -2.20 -3.30 -7.06
N MET A 431 -1.47 -2.69 -6.12
CA MET A 431 -0.41 -1.73 -6.42
C MET A 431 0.80 -2.42 -7.08
N PRO A 432 1.37 -1.84 -8.16
CA PRO A 432 2.63 -2.32 -8.73
C PRO A 432 3.78 -2.02 -7.78
N VAL A 433 4.27 -3.06 -7.08
CA VAL A 433 5.51 -2.95 -6.30
C VAL A 433 6.68 -2.84 -7.27
N LEU A 434 7.25 -1.63 -7.36
CA LEU A 434 8.51 -1.39 -8.03
C LEU A 434 9.62 -2.24 -7.37
N ALA A 435 10.00 -3.33 -8.03
CA ALA A 435 11.20 -4.09 -7.66
C ALA A 435 12.39 -3.12 -7.61
N GLY A 436 13.12 -3.10 -6.49
CA GLY A 436 14.03 -2.00 -6.13
C GLY A 436 15.11 -1.68 -7.19
N SER A 437 15.46 -2.65 -8.04
CA SER A 437 16.41 -2.48 -9.14
C SER A 437 15.89 -1.59 -10.29
N GLU A 438 14.58 -1.52 -10.55
CA GLU A 438 14.01 -0.66 -11.61
C GLU A 438 13.73 0.76 -11.08
N GLY A 439 13.25 0.89 -9.83
CA GLY A 439 13.10 2.21 -9.18
C GLY A 439 14.45 2.94 -9.02
N VAL A 440 15.51 2.20 -8.70
CA VAL A 440 16.88 2.73 -8.68
C VAL A 440 17.38 3.13 -10.07
N LYS A 441 16.98 2.45 -11.16
CA LYS A 441 17.31 2.91 -12.52
C LYS A 441 16.60 4.21 -12.85
N ILE A 442 15.29 4.31 -12.59
CA ILE A 442 14.53 5.55 -12.84
C ILE A 442 15.18 6.72 -12.08
N ALA A 443 15.53 6.54 -10.80
CA ALA A 443 16.21 7.57 -10.01
C ALA A 443 17.62 7.91 -10.53
N LYS A 444 18.38 6.94 -11.06
CA LYS A 444 19.67 7.20 -11.72
C LYS A 444 19.53 7.96 -13.04
N SER A 445 18.49 7.71 -13.83
CA SER A 445 18.27 8.37 -15.12
C SER A 445 17.60 9.75 -15.00
N PHE A 446 16.77 9.96 -13.97
CA PHE A 446 16.23 11.28 -13.62
C PHE A 446 17.27 12.17 -12.91
N GLY A 447 18.14 11.58 -12.11
CA GLY A 447 18.87 12.26 -11.04
C GLY A 447 18.04 12.30 -9.75
N VAL A 448 18.67 11.91 -8.63
CA VAL A 448 18.01 11.78 -7.31
C VAL A 448 17.35 13.09 -6.86
N GLN A 449 17.96 14.24 -7.18
CA GLN A 449 17.43 15.56 -6.84
C GLN A 449 16.11 15.86 -7.55
N ASN A 450 16.04 15.63 -8.87
CA ASN A 450 14.80 15.79 -9.65
C ASN A 450 13.67 14.84 -9.18
N VAL A 451 14.03 13.68 -8.61
CA VAL A 451 13.05 12.79 -7.96
C VAL A 451 12.56 13.38 -6.63
N ARG A 452 13.42 13.99 -5.81
CA ARG A 452 13.01 14.67 -4.57
C ARG A 452 12.11 15.87 -4.83
N GLU A 453 12.46 16.70 -5.81
CA GLU A 453 11.65 17.85 -6.23
C GLU A 453 10.27 17.40 -6.74
N LEU A 454 10.21 16.32 -7.52
CA LEU A 454 8.94 15.72 -7.92
C LEU A 454 8.18 15.14 -6.72
N GLN A 455 8.85 14.48 -5.76
CA GLN A 455 8.23 13.96 -4.54
C GLN A 455 7.62 15.09 -3.71
N GLN A 456 8.34 16.20 -3.50
CA GLN A 456 7.84 17.41 -2.85
C GLN A 456 6.63 17.99 -3.59
N LEU A 457 6.74 18.19 -4.91
CA LEU A 457 5.68 18.77 -5.76
C LEU A 457 4.36 17.99 -5.70
N VAL A 458 4.43 16.66 -5.57
CA VAL A 458 3.25 15.78 -5.53
C VAL A 458 2.87 15.33 -4.11
N ASN A 459 3.52 15.89 -3.08
CA ASN A 459 3.38 15.50 -1.68
C ASN A 459 3.54 13.98 -1.44
N ALA A 460 4.54 13.36 -2.06
CA ALA A 460 5.00 12.00 -1.78
C ALA A 460 6.20 12.01 -0.83
N LYS A 461 6.47 10.89 -0.15
CA LYS A 461 7.66 10.75 0.72
C LYS A 461 8.96 11.13 -0.01
N VAL A 462 9.66 12.13 0.52
CA VAL A 462 10.88 12.70 -0.09
C VAL A 462 12.12 11.88 0.27
N ASP A 463 12.28 10.71 -0.33
CA ASP A 463 13.42 9.80 -0.12
C ASP A 463 14.41 9.73 -1.31
N GLY A 464 14.11 10.40 -2.42
CA GLY A 464 14.89 10.39 -3.65
C GLY A 464 14.78 9.10 -4.47
N ARG A 465 13.87 8.19 -4.13
CA ARG A 465 13.60 6.93 -4.83
C ARG A 465 12.28 7.04 -5.57
N PHE A 466 12.30 6.94 -6.90
CA PHE A 466 11.06 6.95 -7.66
C PHE A 466 10.28 5.67 -7.36
N GLY A 467 9.28 5.78 -6.48
CA GLY A 467 8.51 4.67 -5.92
C GLY A 467 7.03 4.70 -6.33
N PRO A 468 6.23 3.68 -5.94
CA PRO A 468 4.81 3.60 -6.31
C PRO A 468 4.00 4.81 -5.83
N GLU A 469 4.27 5.29 -4.61
CA GLU A 469 3.64 6.49 -4.05
C GLU A 469 3.93 7.73 -4.92
N THR A 470 5.20 7.97 -5.28
CA THR A 470 5.63 9.05 -6.17
C THR A 470 4.95 8.95 -7.54
N PHE A 471 4.87 7.74 -8.10
CA PHE A 471 4.21 7.49 -9.38
C PHE A 471 2.72 7.81 -9.36
N PHE A 472 1.97 7.30 -8.37
CA PHE A 472 0.53 7.53 -8.27
C PHE A 472 0.21 9.00 -7.97
N LYS A 473 0.91 9.61 -7.02
CA LYS A 473 0.71 11.03 -6.70
C LYS A 473 1.10 11.93 -7.89
N ALA A 474 2.12 11.58 -8.68
CA ALA A 474 2.42 12.27 -9.93
C ALA A 474 1.32 12.10 -11.01
N LYS A 475 0.74 10.90 -11.16
CA LYS A 475 -0.39 10.68 -12.10
C LYS A 475 -1.62 11.51 -11.69
N VAL A 476 -1.95 11.55 -10.40
CA VAL A 476 -3.04 12.37 -9.85
C VAL A 476 -2.75 13.86 -10.00
N TYR A 477 -1.54 14.31 -9.67
CA TYR A 477 -1.11 15.71 -9.85
C TYR A 477 -1.26 16.15 -11.31
N ILE A 478 -0.75 15.37 -12.28
CA ILE A 478 -0.88 15.70 -13.71
C ILE A 478 -2.35 15.74 -14.14
N ALA A 479 -3.19 14.80 -13.69
CA ALA A 479 -4.62 14.81 -13.99
C ALA A 479 -5.34 16.05 -13.43
N ASN A 480 -4.98 16.49 -12.22
CA ASN A 480 -5.53 17.71 -11.61
C ASN A 480 -5.06 18.97 -12.33
N GLU A 481 -3.76 19.06 -12.69
CA GLU A 481 -3.24 20.17 -13.50
C GLU A 481 -3.90 20.22 -14.88
N MET A 482 -4.21 19.08 -15.51
CA MET A 482 -4.89 19.03 -16.83
C MET A 482 -6.32 19.58 -16.82
N ASN A 483 -6.94 19.75 -15.65
CA ASN A 483 -8.27 20.34 -15.50
C ASN A 483 -8.25 21.88 -15.33
N LYS A 484 -7.07 22.51 -15.21
CA LYS A 484 -6.97 23.97 -15.10
C LYS A 484 -7.18 24.66 -16.47
N PRO A 485 -7.86 25.82 -16.52
CA PRO A 485 -8.19 26.49 -17.79
C PRO A 485 -6.97 27.07 -18.52
N ASP A 486 -5.86 27.27 -17.81
CA ASP A 486 -4.57 27.79 -18.28
C ASP A 486 -3.50 26.68 -18.43
N ALA A 487 -3.89 25.42 -18.30
CA ALA A 487 -2.98 24.28 -18.32
C ALA A 487 -2.23 24.11 -19.66
N ASP A 488 -0.90 23.98 -19.60
CA ASP A 488 -0.10 23.52 -20.75
C ASP A 488 -0.36 22.03 -21.00
N GLN A 489 -1.41 21.77 -21.77
CA GLN A 489 -1.82 20.43 -22.20
C GLN A 489 -0.69 19.70 -22.93
N ASN A 490 0.18 20.38 -23.68
CA ASN A 490 1.25 19.71 -24.42
C ASN A 490 2.35 19.21 -23.47
N ARG A 491 2.73 20.03 -22.47
CA ARG A 491 3.62 19.60 -21.37
C ARG A 491 2.99 18.45 -20.59
N LEU A 492 1.74 18.59 -20.15
CA LEU A 492 1.09 17.60 -19.29
C LEU A 492 0.83 16.25 -20.00
N ASN A 493 0.38 16.24 -21.26
CA ASN A 493 0.30 15.00 -22.05
C ASN A 493 1.69 14.37 -22.26
N SER A 494 2.76 15.16 -22.36
CA SER A 494 4.13 14.64 -22.43
C SER A 494 4.57 14.00 -21.11
N MET A 495 4.25 14.62 -19.97
CA MET A 495 4.51 14.05 -18.64
C MET A 495 3.73 12.74 -18.42
N LEU A 496 2.46 12.70 -18.81
CA LEU A 496 1.60 11.51 -18.74
C LEU A 496 2.14 10.37 -19.62
N THR A 497 2.58 10.70 -20.85
CA THR A 497 3.23 9.76 -21.78
C THR A 497 4.54 9.21 -21.22
N ALA A 498 5.32 10.04 -20.51
CA ALA A 498 6.56 9.61 -19.85
C ALA A 498 6.31 8.64 -18.68
N LEU A 499 5.22 8.83 -17.92
CA LEU A 499 4.75 7.86 -16.91
C LEU A 499 4.19 6.55 -17.51
N GLY A 500 4.23 6.38 -18.83
CA GLY A 500 3.99 5.08 -19.47
C GLY A 500 2.52 4.68 -19.62
N THR A 501 1.55 5.54 -19.26
CA THR A 501 0.11 5.32 -19.47
C THR A 501 -0.31 5.57 -20.93
N ALA A 502 0.48 5.02 -21.85
CA ALA A 502 0.36 5.22 -23.29
C ALA A 502 -0.55 4.16 -23.92
N ASN A 503 -1.85 4.36 -23.74
CA ASN A 503 -2.88 3.82 -24.63
C ASN A 503 -3.92 4.92 -24.83
N ASP A 504 -4.17 5.30 -26.09
CA ASP A 504 -5.02 6.47 -26.40
C ASP A 504 -6.44 6.34 -25.85
N LYS A 505 -6.91 5.11 -25.62
CA LYS A 505 -8.17 4.83 -24.92
C LYS A 505 -8.20 5.32 -23.47
N GLU A 506 -7.13 5.17 -22.69
CA GLU A 506 -7.13 5.59 -21.28
C GLU A 506 -7.14 7.12 -21.18
N ILE A 507 -6.35 7.78 -22.04
CA ILE A 507 -6.33 9.24 -22.20
C ILE A 507 -7.69 9.76 -22.73
N ALA A 508 -8.31 9.06 -23.67
CA ALA A 508 -9.65 9.39 -24.15
C ALA A 508 -10.73 9.17 -23.07
N SER A 509 -10.66 8.10 -22.27
CA SER A 509 -11.59 7.85 -21.16
C SER A 509 -11.47 8.93 -20.07
N MET A 510 -10.26 9.37 -19.72
CA MET A 510 -10.07 10.50 -18.80
C MET A 510 -10.66 11.81 -19.35
N ARG A 511 -10.63 12.01 -20.67
CA ARG A 511 -11.28 13.16 -21.34
C ARG A 511 -12.80 13.00 -21.49
N GLN A 512 -13.32 11.77 -21.61
CA GLN A 512 -14.75 11.51 -21.75
C GLN A 512 -15.50 11.51 -20.41
N ALA A 513 -14.85 11.08 -19.32
CA ALA A 513 -15.45 11.05 -17.98
C ALA A 513 -15.86 12.46 -17.50
N ASN A 514 -15.05 13.48 -17.81
CA ASN A 514 -15.28 14.88 -17.41
C ASN A 514 -15.70 15.81 -18.58
N GLY A 515 -16.44 15.27 -19.55
CA GLY A 515 -17.27 16.08 -20.46
C GLY A 515 -16.85 16.12 -21.93
N SER A 516 -17.84 16.12 -22.81
CA SER A 516 -17.68 16.34 -24.25
C SER A 516 -18.80 17.24 -24.78
N ALA A 517 -18.48 18.53 -24.94
CA ALA A 517 -19.31 19.48 -25.67
C ALA A 517 -18.57 19.89 -26.97
N PRO A 518 -19.01 19.42 -28.15
CA PRO A 518 -18.40 19.84 -29.41
C PRO A 518 -18.75 21.29 -29.76
N ARG A 519 -17.85 21.96 -30.48
CA ARG A 519 -18.01 23.37 -30.90
C ARG A 519 -19.23 23.50 -31.84
N ALA A 520 -20.19 24.32 -31.46
CA ALA A 520 -21.54 24.32 -32.02
C ALA A 520 -21.69 24.94 -33.43
N ALA A 521 -22.78 24.54 -34.10
CA ALA A 521 -23.52 25.35 -35.05
C ALA A 521 -24.94 25.58 -34.49
N ALA A 522 -25.60 26.68 -34.89
CA ALA A 522 -26.89 27.15 -34.35
C ALA A 522 -28.02 26.08 -34.45
N ASP A 523 -29.08 26.09 -33.62
CA ASP A 523 -29.87 27.26 -33.20
C ASP A 523 -30.67 27.09 -31.88
N ASN A 524 -31.29 28.18 -31.43
CA ASN A 524 -32.15 28.38 -30.23
C ASN A 524 -32.97 27.18 -29.68
N ALA A 525 -32.82 26.91 -28.36
CA ALA A 525 -33.93 26.79 -27.38
C ALA A 525 -33.39 26.79 -25.94
N THR A 526 -33.89 27.68 -25.05
CA THR A 526 -33.44 27.72 -23.64
C THR A 526 -34.31 26.87 -22.73
N GLN A 527 -33.72 25.85 -22.11
CA GLN A 527 -34.12 25.35 -20.79
C GLN A 527 -32.90 25.37 -19.88
N ALA A 528 -33.08 25.77 -18.61
CA ALA A 528 -32.00 25.75 -17.64
C ALA A 528 -31.78 24.31 -17.16
N GLN A 529 -30.62 23.74 -17.52
CA GLN A 529 -30.12 22.52 -16.91
C GLN A 529 -29.61 22.86 -15.49
N PRO A 530 -29.95 22.10 -14.44
CA PRO A 530 -29.38 22.32 -13.11
C PRO A 530 -27.87 22.11 -13.13
N GLU A 531 -27.14 22.93 -12.39
CA GLU A 531 -25.70 22.73 -12.16
C GLU A 531 -25.52 21.52 -11.22
N ASP A 532 -24.56 20.66 -11.55
CA ASP A 532 -24.17 19.51 -10.74
C ASP A 532 -23.39 20.00 -9.52
N ASP A 533 -23.86 19.64 -8.31
CA ASP A 533 -23.24 20.04 -7.05
C ASP A 533 -22.16 19.05 -6.56
N GLY A 534 -21.88 17.98 -7.32
CA GLY A 534 -20.78 17.05 -7.06
C GLY A 534 -21.02 16.12 -5.87
N VAL A 535 -22.25 16.07 -5.34
CA VAL A 535 -22.65 15.18 -4.24
C VAL A 535 -23.20 13.87 -4.82
N PRO A 536 -22.64 12.68 -4.47
CA PRO A 536 -23.19 11.40 -4.92
C PRO A 536 -24.68 11.25 -4.59
N GLU A 537 -25.49 10.74 -5.53
CA GLU A 537 -26.96 10.64 -5.37
C GLU A 537 -27.36 9.86 -4.11
N THR A 538 -26.62 8.80 -3.78
CA THR A 538 -26.76 7.97 -2.58
C THR A 538 -26.62 8.78 -1.27
N LEU A 539 -25.73 9.78 -1.27
CA LEU A 539 -25.44 10.62 -0.11
C LEU A 539 -26.23 11.92 -0.10
N LYS A 540 -26.84 12.32 -1.22
CA LYS A 540 -27.50 13.62 -1.40
C LYS A 540 -28.53 13.96 -0.32
N SER A 541 -29.41 13.02 0.00
CA SER A 541 -30.42 13.19 1.06
C SER A 541 -29.79 13.41 2.45
N THR A 542 -28.71 12.68 2.75
CA THR A 542 -27.95 12.83 4.00
C THR A 542 -27.20 14.17 4.02
N TRP A 543 -26.60 14.56 2.89
CA TRP A 543 -25.90 15.83 2.70
C TRP A 543 -26.81 17.03 2.94
N ASP A 544 -27.97 17.07 2.27
CA ASP A 544 -28.96 18.13 2.43
C ASP A 544 -29.47 18.23 3.88
N GLN A 545 -29.61 17.09 4.57
CA GLN A 545 -29.96 17.05 6.00
C GLN A 545 -28.85 17.62 6.90
N VAL A 546 -27.58 17.21 6.70
CA VAL A 546 -26.47 17.60 7.58
C VAL A 546 -25.82 18.94 7.23
N THR A 547 -26.27 19.60 6.16
CA THR A 547 -25.79 20.92 5.71
C THR A 547 -26.90 21.98 5.60
N ALA A 548 -28.10 21.69 6.12
CA ALA A 548 -29.30 22.53 5.97
C ALA A 548 -29.16 23.99 6.46
N ASP A 549 -28.26 24.27 7.40
CA ASP A 549 -27.93 25.63 7.86
C ASP A 549 -26.91 26.35 6.95
N GLY A 550 -26.15 25.61 6.14
CA GLY A 550 -25.03 26.05 5.31
C GLY A 550 -23.67 25.54 5.83
N LYS A 551 -23.63 24.61 6.78
CA LYS A 551 -22.41 24.15 7.45
C LYS A 551 -22.38 22.63 7.59
N LEU A 552 -21.25 22.01 7.26
CA LEU A 552 -20.99 20.62 7.59
C LEU A 552 -20.22 20.56 8.92
N THR A 553 -20.87 20.09 9.98
CA THR A 553 -20.18 19.78 11.24
C THR A 553 -19.51 18.41 11.17
N LYS A 554 -18.50 18.17 12.01
CA LYS A 554 -17.87 16.85 12.19
C LYS A 554 -18.86 15.71 12.50
N ALA A 555 -19.94 16.01 13.23
CA ALA A 555 -21.03 15.07 13.48
C ALA A 555 -21.89 14.81 12.23
N GLY A 556 -22.05 15.80 11.35
CA GLY A 556 -22.64 15.64 10.02
C GLY A 556 -21.78 14.78 9.09
N TYR A 557 -20.45 14.94 9.17
CA TYR A 557 -19.49 14.13 8.41
C TYR A 557 -19.49 12.65 8.84
N GLU A 558 -19.54 12.34 10.14
CA GLU A 558 -19.73 10.97 10.63
C GLU A 558 -21.07 10.35 10.20
N LYS A 559 -22.13 11.16 10.03
CA LYS A 559 -23.41 10.71 9.44
C LYS A 559 -23.27 10.39 7.95
N LEU A 560 -22.53 11.18 7.18
CA LEU A 560 -22.23 10.90 5.77
C LEU A 560 -21.42 9.60 5.62
N ILE A 561 -20.38 9.37 6.44
CA ILE A 561 -19.66 8.09 6.50
C ILE A 561 -20.63 6.94 6.81
N SER A 562 -21.51 7.12 7.80
CA SER A 562 -22.44 6.07 8.23
C SER A 562 -23.57 5.80 7.24
N ALA A 563 -23.84 6.72 6.30
CA ALA A 563 -24.74 6.52 5.17
C ALA A 563 -24.04 5.77 4.02
N ALA A 564 -22.80 6.14 3.69
CA ALA A 564 -21.99 5.48 2.66
C ALA A 564 -21.55 4.05 3.07
N SER A 565 -21.32 3.81 4.36
CA SER A 565 -20.94 2.51 4.89
C SER A 565 -21.65 2.20 6.23
N PRO A 566 -22.86 1.62 6.17
CA PRO A 566 -23.63 1.26 7.36
C PRO A 566 -22.96 0.25 8.29
N THR A 567 -22.01 -0.59 7.82
CA THR A 567 -21.22 -1.49 8.70
C THR A 567 -19.78 -1.03 8.93
N LYS A 568 -19.44 0.19 8.49
CA LYS A 568 -18.11 0.83 8.62
C LYS A 568 -16.97 0.01 7.99
N LYS A 569 -17.23 -0.57 6.82
CA LYS A 569 -16.26 -1.28 5.96
C LYS A 569 -15.98 -0.51 4.69
N ASN A 570 -14.70 -0.34 4.36
CA ASN A 570 -14.25 0.33 3.13
C ASN A 570 -14.75 -0.35 1.83
N SER A 571 -15.29 -1.57 1.89
CA SER A 571 -15.88 -2.30 0.76
C SER A 571 -17.35 -1.96 0.47
N GLU A 572 -17.97 -1.06 1.23
CA GLU A 572 -19.38 -0.66 1.06
C GLU A 572 -19.53 0.63 0.25
N PHE A 573 -18.50 1.48 0.24
CA PHE A 573 -18.47 2.72 -0.54
C PHE A 573 -18.33 2.43 -2.04
N ASP A 574 -19.01 3.19 -2.89
CA ASP A 574 -18.60 3.30 -4.30
C ASP A 574 -17.40 4.27 -4.51
N ASP A 575 -16.77 4.22 -5.68
CA ASP A 575 -15.58 5.04 -6.00
C ASP A 575 -15.84 6.56 -5.91
N ASN A 576 -17.07 7.02 -6.15
CA ASN A 576 -17.46 8.43 -6.05
C ASN A 576 -17.71 8.83 -4.60
N GLU A 577 -18.41 7.99 -3.83
CA GLU A 577 -18.60 8.18 -2.39
C GLU A 577 -17.27 8.21 -1.64
N LEU A 578 -16.39 7.26 -1.91
CA LEU A 578 -15.07 7.18 -1.28
C LEU A 578 -14.23 8.43 -1.60
N LYS A 579 -14.26 8.89 -2.85
CA LYS A 579 -13.60 10.14 -3.28
C LYS A 579 -14.21 11.38 -2.59
N PHE A 580 -15.53 11.48 -2.55
CA PHE A 580 -16.26 12.60 -1.92
C PHE A 580 -15.99 12.70 -0.41
N ILE A 581 -16.11 11.57 0.29
CA ILE A 581 -15.80 11.46 1.73
C ILE A 581 -14.32 11.79 2.00
N ALA A 582 -13.39 11.33 1.16
CA ALA A 582 -11.97 11.66 1.29
C ALA A 582 -11.68 13.16 1.07
N GLU A 583 -12.36 13.82 0.13
CA GLU A 583 -12.20 15.27 -0.10
C GLU A 583 -12.73 16.10 1.09
N LEU A 584 -13.88 15.70 1.65
CA LEU A 584 -14.40 16.31 2.88
C LEU A 584 -13.46 16.10 4.07
N LYS A 585 -12.87 14.90 4.20
CA LYS A 585 -11.86 14.60 5.23
C LYS A 585 -10.66 15.54 5.15
N GLY A 586 -10.12 15.74 3.96
CA GLY A 586 -9.00 16.66 3.72
C GLY A 586 -9.31 18.06 4.21
N LYS A 587 -10.50 18.59 3.92
CA LYS A 587 -10.93 19.93 4.37
C LYS A 587 -11.02 20.06 5.90
N PHE A 588 -11.44 19.02 6.61
CA PHE A 588 -11.41 19.00 8.09
C PHE A 588 -9.98 18.93 8.64
N GLU A 589 -9.08 18.17 8.00
CA GLU A 589 -7.69 17.99 8.46
C GLU A 589 -6.80 19.21 8.13
N GLU A 590 -7.03 19.87 6.99
CA GLU A 590 -6.35 21.12 6.59
C GLU A 590 -6.86 22.35 7.38
N GLY A 591 -8.15 22.40 7.73
CA GLY A 591 -8.79 23.59 8.26
C GLY A 591 -8.62 23.86 9.77
N GLN A 592 -8.22 22.86 10.57
CA GLN A 592 -8.26 22.90 12.05
C GLN A 592 -9.62 23.32 12.67
N THR A 593 -10.73 23.12 11.95
CA THR A 593 -12.09 23.48 12.41
C THR A 593 -13.01 22.25 12.50
N ASP A 594 -13.85 22.17 13.53
CA ASP A 594 -14.90 21.13 13.63
C ASP A 594 -16.14 21.41 12.73
N VAL A 595 -16.07 22.45 11.90
CA VAL A 595 -17.14 22.97 11.04
C VAL A 595 -16.56 23.47 9.71
N LEU A 596 -17.12 23.01 8.59
CA LEU A 596 -16.86 23.54 7.25
C LEU A 596 -18.06 24.36 6.78
N GLU A 597 -17.83 25.57 6.27
CA GLU A 597 -18.86 26.31 5.52
C GLU A 597 -19.05 25.63 4.15
N VAL A 598 -20.30 25.43 3.72
CA VAL A 598 -20.63 24.81 2.43
C VAL A 598 -21.66 25.64 1.66
N THR A 599 -21.54 25.67 0.33
CA THR A 599 -22.40 26.49 -0.52
C THR A 599 -23.84 26.03 -0.43
N LYS A 600 -24.71 26.84 0.19
CA LYS A 600 -26.10 26.50 0.43
C LYS A 600 -26.84 26.22 -0.90
N PRO A 601 -27.56 25.10 -1.07
CA PRO A 601 -28.30 24.83 -2.29
C PRO A 601 -29.32 25.94 -2.57
N ASN A 602 -29.44 26.32 -3.84
CA ASN A 602 -30.17 27.51 -4.26
C ASN A 602 -31.68 27.36 -3.96
N ALA A 603 -32.25 28.27 -3.17
CA ALA A 603 -33.54 28.10 -2.50
C ALA A 603 -34.76 28.26 -3.42
N ALA A 604 -34.97 27.27 -4.30
CA ALA A 604 -36.16 27.16 -5.13
C ALA A 604 -37.33 26.49 -4.37
N ALA A 605 -38.31 27.32 -3.99
CA ALA A 605 -39.56 26.96 -3.32
C ALA A 605 -39.47 26.45 -1.87
N LYS A 606 -40.54 26.77 -1.12
CA LYS A 606 -40.77 26.41 0.28
C LYS A 606 -41.27 24.96 0.36
N PRO A 607 -40.76 24.11 1.26
CA PRO A 607 -41.34 22.78 1.50
C PRO A 607 -42.80 22.87 2.01
N GLU A 608 -43.67 22.02 1.47
CA GLU A 608 -44.95 21.69 2.09
C GLU A 608 -44.74 20.65 3.21
N GLU A 609 -45.71 20.51 4.10
CA GLU A 609 -45.64 19.52 5.19
C GLU A 609 -45.64 18.09 4.61
N PRO A 610 -44.71 17.20 5.04
CA PRO A 610 -44.66 15.84 4.50
C PRO A 610 -45.89 15.04 4.94
N GLN A 611 -46.78 14.73 3.99
CA GLN A 611 -47.84 13.75 4.24
C GLN A 611 -47.20 12.37 4.47
N ALA A 612 -47.50 11.75 5.61
CA ALA A 612 -47.00 10.43 5.94
C ALA A 612 -47.49 9.38 4.94
N SER A 613 -46.56 8.75 4.22
CA SER A 613 -46.86 7.62 3.34
C SER A 613 -47.31 6.43 4.18
N SER A 614 -48.60 6.10 4.15
CA SER A 614 -49.20 5.05 4.99
C SER A 614 -48.99 3.64 4.43
N GLY A 615 -47.75 3.29 4.08
CA GLY A 615 -47.37 1.91 3.81
C GLY A 615 -47.39 1.12 5.12
N SER A 616 -48.30 0.14 5.26
CA SER A 616 -48.36 -0.67 6.48
C SER A 616 -47.19 -1.65 6.52
N ILE A 617 -46.32 -1.52 7.53
CA ILE A 617 -45.23 -2.48 7.74
C ILE A 617 -45.73 -3.93 7.91
N GLU A 618 -47.01 -4.12 8.26
CA GLU A 618 -47.71 -5.42 8.29
C GLU A 618 -47.59 -6.22 6.97
N ASP A 619 -47.50 -5.53 5.83
CA ASP A 619 -47.43 -6.13 4.49
C ASP A 619 -45.98 -6.44 4.05
N SER A 620 -44.98 -5.88 4.73
CA SER A 620 -43.54 -6.03 4.43
C SER A 620 -42.81 -7.07 5.28
N ILE A 621 -43.51 -7.79 6.18
CA ILE A 621 -42.89 -8.74 7.11
C ILE A 621 -42.48 -10.05 6.39
N PRO A 622 -41.20 -10.46 6.41
CA PRO A 622 -40.75 -11.75 5.90
C PRO A 622 -41.50 -12.94 6.52
N ALA A 623 -41.72 -14.00 5.74
CA ALA A 623 -42.53 -15.13 6.16
C ALA A 623 -41.94 -15.88 7.38
N THR A 624 -40.61 -15.92 7.47
CA THR A 624 -39.81 -16.42 8.60
C THR A 624 -40.06 -15.62 9.88
N LEU A 625 -39.90 -14.29 9.81
CA LEU A 625 -40.02 -13.38 10.94
C LEU A 625 -41.47 -13.13 11.38
N LYS A 626 -42.47 -13.43 10.54
CA LYS A 626 -43.89 -13.15 10.80
C LYS A 626 -44.42 -13.76 12.10
N SER A 627 -43.92 -14.91 12.53
CA SER A 627 -44.30 -15.50 13.83
C SER A 627 -43.73 -14.69 14.99
N THR A 628 -42.43 -14.39 14.95
CA THR A 628 -41.72 -13.60 15.96
C THR A 628 -42.31 -12.20 16.06
N TRP A 629 -42.55 -11.52 14.93
CA TRP A 629 -43.20 -10.20 14.88
C TRP A 629 -44.53 -10.18 15.62
N ASN A 630 -45.44 -11.13 15.31
CA ASN A 630 -46.74 -11.21 15.98
C ASN A 630 -46.62 -11.49 17.49
N GLN A 631 -45.56 -12.15 17.94
CA GLN A 631 -45.28 -12.37 19.37
C GLN A 631 -44.74 -11.11 20.05
N VAL A 632 -43.81 -10.40 19.41
CA VAL A 632 -43.11 -9.24 20.00
C VAL A 632 -43.86 -7.91 19.83
N THR A 633 -44.93 -7.89 19.04
CA THR A 633 -45.82 -6.71 18.85
C THR A 633 -47.23 -6.92 19.41
N ALA A 634 -47.44 -7.99 20.20
CA ALA A 634 -48.75 -8.44 20.65
C ALA A 634 -49.52 -7.42 21.52
N ASP A 635 -48.81 -6.53 22.22
CA ASP A 635 -49.38 -5.45 23.01
C ASP A 635 -49.55 -4.13 22.24
N GLY A 636 -49.06 -4.06 20.98
CA GLY A 636 -49.04 -2.85 20.15
C GLY A 636 -47.79 -1.98 20.30
N LYS A 637 -46.74 -2.50 20.94
CA LYS A 637 -45.44 -1.84 21.07
C LYS A 637 -44.32 -2.70 20.53
N LEU A 638 -43.17 -2.09 20.28
CA LEU A 638 -41.93 -2.77 19.94
C LEU A 638 -40.78 -2.02 20.62
N ASN A 639 -40.01 -2.68 21.48
CA ASN A 639 -38.85 -2.08 22.16
C ASN A 639 -37.53 -2.71 21.68
N LYS A 640 -36.39 -2.16 22.13
CA LYS A 640 -35.05 -2.62 21.72
C LYS A 640 -34.77 -4.10 22.03
N SER A 641 -35.30 -4.67 23.13
CA SER A 641 -35.18 -6.11 23.42
C SER A 641 -36.07 -6.97 22.51
N ASP A 642 -37.19 -6.42 22.04
CA ASP A 642 -38.05 -7.07 21.06
C ASP A 642 -37.48 -7.03 19.63
N TYR A 643 -36.70 -6.00 19.29
CA TYR A 643 -35.85 -5.99 18.10
C TYR A 643 -34.76 -7.07 18.15
N GLU A 644 -34.07 -7.24 19.29
CA GLU A 644 -33.07 -8.32 19.45
C GLU A 644 -33.67 -9.72 19.23
N LYS A 645 -34.93 -9.94 19.60
CA LYS A 645 -35.65 -11.21 19.34
C LYS A 645 -35.93 -11.43 17.86
N LEU A 646 -36.18 -10.37 17.09
CA LEU A 646 -36.33 -10.44 15.63
C LEU A 646 -34.99 -10.78 14.95
N VAL A 647 -33.90 -10.12 15.36
CA VAL A 647 -32.54 -10.43 14.86
C VAL A 647 -32.15 -11.88 15.19
N ALA A 648 -32.45 -12.34 16.41
CA ALA A 648 -32.16 -13.72 16.83
C ALA A 648 -33.07 -14.78 16.16
N ALA A 649 -34.18 -14.37 15.54
CA ALA A 649 -35.05 -15.25 14.76
C ALA A 649 -34.59 -15.39 13.30
N ALA A 650 -34.02 -14.34 12.71
CA ALA A 650 -33.40 -14.39 11.37
C ALA A 650 -32.08 -15.18 11.36
N ALA A 651 -31.21 -14.97 12.37
CA ALA A 651 -29.94 -15.68 12.49
C ALA A 651 -29.81 -16.45 13.83
N PRO A 652 -30.41 -17.65 13.95
CA PRO A 652 -30.42 -18.43 15.18
C PRO A 652 -29.03 -18.84 15.72
N THR A 653 -28.00 -18.99 14.87
CA THR A 653 -26.61 -19.22 15.31
C THR A 653 -25.74 -17.96 15.24
N LYS A 654 -26.36 -16.80 14.96
CA LYS A 654 -25.74 -15.46 14.84
C LYS A 654 -24.68 -15.37 13.74
N LYS A 655 -24.87 -16.11 12.64
CA LYS A 655 -24.01 -16.03 11.45
C LYS A 655 -24.64 -15.15 10.39
N ASN A 656 -23.84 -14.31 9.74
CA ASN A 656 -24.31 -13.44 8.66
C ASN A 656 -24.84 -14.23 7.44
N SER A 657 -24.46 -15.51 7.29
CA SER A 657 -24.92 -16.41 6.24
C SER A 657 -26.30 -17.05 6.51
N GLU A 658 -26.98 -16.67 7.59
CA GLU A 658 -28.31 -17.21 7.95
C GLU A 658 -29.45 -16.26 7.58
N PHE A 659 -29.20 -14.95 7.48
CA PHE A 659 -30.20 -13.97 7.05
C PHE A 659 -30.48 -14.09 5.55
N ASP A 660 -31.75 -14.00 5.15
CA ASP A 660 -32.10 -13.67 3.76
C ASP A 660 -32.18 -12.15 3.52
N ASN A 661 -32.12 -11.72 2.25
CA ASN A 661 -32.12 -10.28 1.92
C ASN A 661 -33.40 -9.56 2.39
N SER A 662 -34.55 -10.23 2.39
CA SER A 662 -35.81 -9.63 2.87
C SER A 662 -35.82 -9.47 4.39
N GLU A 663 -35.15 -10.37 5.12
CA GLU A 663 -34.91 -10.21 6.56
C GLU A 663 -33.95 -9.06 6.85
N LEU A 664 -32.89 -8.87 6.05
CA LEU A 664 -31.97 -7.74 6.18
C LEU A 664 -32.68 -6.40 5.90
N GLU A 665 -33.43 -6.29 4.80
CA GLU A 665 -34.21 -5.10 4.45
C GLU A 665 -35.26 -4.77 5.53
N PHE A 666 -35.95 -5.80 6.05
CA PHE A 666 -36.93 -5.65 7.12
C PHE A 666 -36.30 -5.22 8.45
N LEU A 667 -35.23 -5.88 8.89
CA LEU A 667 -34.53 -5.54 10.13
C LEU A 667 -33.89 -4.15 10.05
N ALA A 668 -33.33 -3.76 8.90
CA ALA A 668 -32.84 -2.40 8.67
C ALA A 668 -33.98 -1.37 8.76
N THR A 669 -35.15 -1.66 8.18
CA THR A 669 -36.34 -0.80 8.28
C THR A 669 -36.82 -0.66 9.73
N VAL A 670 -36.91 -1.76 10.48
CA VAL A 670 -37.31 -1.74 11.90
C VAL A 670 -36.30 -0.98 12.76
N LYS A 671 -35.00 -1.18 12.54
CA LYS A 671 -33.95 -0.43 13.24
C LYS A 671 -34.03 1.07 12.91
N LYS A 672 -34.22 1.42 11.64
CA LYS A 672 -34.37 2.80 11.18
C LYS A 672 -35.52 3.52 11.90
N MET A 673 -36.64 2.86 12.14
CA MET A 673 -37.73 3.46 12.93
C MET A 673 -37.31 3.82 14.37
N PHE A 674 -36.50 3.00 15.05
CA PHE A 674 -35.96 3.36 16.37
C PHE A 674 -34.99 4.54 16.27
N ASP A 675 -34.07 4.49 15.30
CA ASP A 675 -33.03 5.52 15.08
C ASP A 675 -33.63 6.88 14.65
N GLU A 676 -34.76 6.90 13.92
CA GLU A 676 -35.46 8.12 13.47
C GLU A 676 -36.36 8.77 14.53
N ASN A 677 -36.90 7.99 15.48
CA ASN A 677 -37.82 8.50 16.50
C ASN A 677 -37.13 8.82 17.85
N ASP A 678 -35.87 8.41 18.05
CA ASP A 678 -35.11 8.54 19.31
C ASP A 678 -35.86 8.00 20.55
N VAL A 679 -36.44 6.81 20.41
CA VAL A 679 -37.22 6.12 21.45
C VAL A 679 -36.66 4.75 21.79
N ASP A 680 -36.89 4.30 23.02
CA ASP A 680 -36.67 2.91 23.43
C ASP A 680 -37.83 1.98 23.02
N GLU A 681 -38.97 2.55 22.62
CA GLU A 681 -40.23 1.86 22.36
C GLU A 681 -41.04 2.56 21.25
N LEU A 682 -41.37 1.84 20.18
CA LEU A 682 -42.23 2.27 19.08
C LEU A 682 -43.67 1.78 19.30
N GLU A 683 -44.67 2.59 18.94
CA GLU A 683 -46.03 2.08 18.75
C GLU A 683 -46.17 1.42 17.38
N VAL A 684 -46.81 0.25 17.35
CA VAL A 684 -47.00 -0.57 16.14
C VAL A 684 -48.45 -1.06 16.05
N SER A 685 -48.97 -1.14 14.83
CA SER A 685 -50.33 -1.64 14.58
C SER A 685 -50.54 -3.02 15.21
N LYS A 686 -51.44 -3.11 16.19
CA LYS A 686 -51.79 -4.39 16.83
C LYS A 686 -52.28 -5.36 15.76
N PRO A 687 -51.78 -6.61 15.71
CA PRO A 687 -52.13 -7.56 14.66
C PRO A 687 -53.66 -7.77 14.63
N LYS A 688 -54.29 -7.38 13.51
CA LYS A 688 -55.74 -7.35 13.36
C LYS A 688 -56.33 -8.75 13.53
N THR A 689 -56.87 -9.01 14.71
CA THR A 689 -57.52 -10.28 15.04
C THR A 689 -58.79 -10.37 14.20
N GLN A 690 -58.76 -11.17 13.13
CA GLN A 690 -59.94 -11.41 12.29
C GLN A 690 -60.96 -12.29 13.05
N THR A 691 -61.70 -11.68 13.97
CA THR A 691 -62.89 -12.27 14.60
C THR A 691 -64.02 -12.31 13.57
N LYS A 692 -63.88 -13.20 12.58
CA LYS A 692 -64.91 -13.51 11.59
C LYS A 692 -66.12 -14.09 12.34
N PRO A 693 -67.32 -13.49 12.26
CA PRO A 693 -68.47 -13.96 13.02
C PRO A 693 -68.95 -15.30 12.45
N VAL A 694 -68.70 -16.38 13.19
CA VAL A 694 -69.17 -17.74 12.85
C VAL A 694 -70.45 -18.01 13.64
N ASN A 695 -71.58 -18.10 12.94
CA ASN A 695 -72.83 -18.62 13.49
C ASN A 695 -72.62 -20.02 14.06
N SER A 696 -73.23 -20.31 15.21
CA SER A 696 -73.18 -21.64 15.84
C SER A 696 -73.87 -22.71 15.00
N PRO A 697 -73.27 -23.90 14.88
CA PRO A 697 -74.00 -25.15 14.70
C PRO A 697 -73.75 -26.11 15.88
N GLN A 698 -74.74 -26.96 16.16
CA GLN A 698 -74.56 -28.09 17.08
C GLN A 698 -73.67 -29.21 16.46
N PRO A 699 -73.11 -30.12 17.27
CA PRO A 699 -71.90 -30.85 16.90
C PRO A 699 -72.14 -32.04 15.96
N GLN A 700 -71.21 -32.27 15.02
CA GLN A 700 -71.02 -33.56 14.38
C GLN A 700 -69.54 -33.96 14.33
N LYS A 701 -69.30 -35.16 14.89
CA LYS A 701 -68.19 -36.12 14.72
C LYS A 701 -67.03 -35.72 13.77
N PRO A 702 -65.76 -35.68 14.25
CA PRO A 702 -64.60 -35.46 13.39
C PRO A 702 -64.30 -36.68 12.51
N THR A 703 -63.89 -36.42 11.26
CA THR A 703 -63.25 -37.38 10.36
C THR A 703 -61.74 -37.14 10.37
N GLN A 704 -60.94 -38.20 10.37
CA GLN A 704 -59.48 -38.10 10.49
C GLN A 704 -58.84 -37.48 9.25
N SER A 705 -57.87 -36.58 9.47
CA SER A 705 -56.77 -36.34 8.53
C SER A 705 -55.58 -37.20 8.96
N SER A 706 -54.98 -37.96 8.03
CA SER A 706 -53.94 -38.94 8.34
C SER A 706 -52.53 -38.35 8.19
N GLY A 707 -51.88 -38.07 9.32
CA GLY A 707 -50.53 -37.54 9.38
C GLY A 707 -50.14 -37.21 10.82
N SER A 708 -50.12 -38.20 11.71
CA SER A 708 -49.77 -37.99 13.12
C SER A 708 -48.27 -37.77 13.26
N ILE A 709 -47.88 -36.67 13.90
CA ILE A 709 -46.48 -36.39 14.27
C ILE A 709 -45.91 -37.55 15.12
N GLU A 710 -46.75 -38.28 15.86
CA GLU A 710 -46.35 -39.47 16.63
C GLU A 710 -45.59 -40.52 15.81
N ASP A 711 -45.85 -40.63 14.50
CA ASP A 711 -45.25 -41.66 13.64
C ASP A 711 -43.88 -41.26 13.08
N SER A 712 -43.49 -39.99 13.23
CA SER A 712 -42.13 -39.49 12.98
C SER A 712 -41.21 -39.57 14.21
N ILE A 713 -41.71 -40.02 15.36
CA ILE A 713 -40.95 -40.04 16.62
C ILE A 713 -40.20 -41.38 16.78
N PRO A 714 -38.88 -41.37 17.01
CA PRO A 714 -38.11 -42.57 17.31
C PRO A 714 -38.75 -43.42 18.41
N SER A 715 -38.74 -44.75 18.23
CA SER A 715 -39.39 -45.69 19.16
C SER A 715 -38.88 -45.58 20.59
N THR A 716 -37.60 -45.23 20.77
CA THR A 716 -36.94 -44.91 22.04
C THR A 716 -37.54 -43.70 22.77
N LEU A 717 -38.03 -42.69 22.02
CA LEU A 717 -38.59 -41.44 22.55
C LEU A 717 -40.12 -41.44 22.61
N LYS A 718 -40.80 -42.32 21.85
CA LYS A 718 -42.28 -42.34 21.72
C LYS A 718 -43.01 -42.57 23.06
N SER A 719 -42.35 -43.17 24.05
CA SER A 719 -42.82 -43.26 25.44
C SER A 719 -42.73 -41.91 26.17
N THR A 720 -41.52 -41.35 26.26
CA THR A 720 -41.25 -40.06 26.92
C THR A 720 -42.09 -38.93 26.32
N TRP A 721 -42.20 -38.88 24.99
CA TRP A 721 -43.02 -37.90 24.28
C TRP A 721 -44.49 -37.96 24.69
N LYS A 722 -45.11 -39.15 24.70
CA LYS A 722 -46.49 -39.32 25.18
C LYS A 722 -46.66 -38.89 26.63
N GLN A 723 -45.65 -39.08 27.46
CA GLN A 723 -45.67 -38.68 28.87
C GLN A 723 -45.56 -37.16 29.06
N VAL A 724 -44.81 -36.45 28.20
CA VAL A 724 -44.61 -35.00 28.30
C VAL A 724 -45.51 -34.14 27.40
N THR A 725 -46.34 -34.76 26.57
CA THR A 725 -47.36 -34.05 25.76
C THR A 725 -48.79 -34.33 26.21
N ALA A 726 -48.97 -35.08 27.31
CA ALA A 726 -50.27 -35.52 27.82
C ALA A 726 -51.22 -34.39 28.25
N ASP A 727 -50.70 -33.21 28.58
CA ASP A 727 -51.45 -31.99 28.94
C ASP A 727 -51.50 -30.95 27.80
N GLY A 728 -50.87 -31.26 26.67
CA GLY A 728 -50.75 -30.36 25.51
C GLY A 728 -49.73 -29.22 25.67
N LYS A 729 -48.84 -29.23 26.68
CA LYS A 729 -47.88 -28.14 26.92
C LYS A 729 -46.48 -28.63 27.34
N LEU A 730 -45.54 -28.62 26.39
CA LEU A 730 -44.13 -28.86 26.68
C LEU A 730 -43.54 -27.73 27.54
N THR A 731 -43.05 -28.06 28.74
CA THR A 731 -42.25 -27.13 29.57
C THR A 731 -40.75 -27.31 29.33
N LYS A 732 -39.91 -26.41 29.87
CA LYS A 732 -38.44 -26.57 29.82
C LYS A 732 -37.99 -27.89 30.47
N ALA A 733 -38.59 -28.27 31.59
CA ALA A 733 -38.28 -29.53 32.27
C ALA A 733 -38.67 -30.78 31.45
N ASP A 734 -39.59 -30.63 30.49
CA ASP A 734 -40.01 -31.70 29.59
C ASP A 734 -39.07 -31.87 28.41
N TYR A 735 -38.55 -30.77 27.89
CA TYR A 735 -37.45 -30.77 26.91
C TYR A 735 -36.19 -31.43 27.50
N GLU A 736 -35.86 -31.14 28.76
CA GLU A 736 -34.74 -31.77 29.49
C GLU A 736 -34.96 -33.29 29.70
N LYS A 737 -36.20 -33.74 29.94
CA LYS A 737 -36.54 -35.19 29.95
C LYS A 737 -36.36 -35.83 28.58
N LEU A 738 -36.75 -35.17 27.49
CA LEU A 738 -36.58 -35.69 26.13
C LEU A 738 -35.11 -35.85 25.75
N ILE A 739 -34.25 -34.87 26.06
CA ILE A 739 -32.78 -34.98 25.88
C ILE A 739 -32.20 -36.11 26.73
N SER A 740 -32.65 -36.23 27.99
CA SER A 740 -32.21 -37.30 28.88
C SER A 740 -32.58 -38.69 28.36
N ALA A 741 -33.76 -38.83 27.75
CA ALA A 741 -34.23 -40.08 27.13
C ALA A 741 -33.56 -40.38 25.77
N ALA A 742 -32.98 -39.37 25.10
CA ALA A 742 -32.23 -39.54 23.86
C ALA A 742 -30.77 -39.99 24.08
N SER A 743 -30.27 -39.91 25.32
CA SER A 743 -28.85 -40.13 25.64
C SER A 743 -28.54 -41.61 25.94
N PRO A 744 -27.70 -42.31 25.15
CA PRO A 744 -27.50 -43.76 25.31
C PRO A 744 -26.58 -44.13 26.48
N THR A 745 -27.11 -44.88 27.45
CA THR A 745 -26.32 -45.49 28.53
C THR A 745 -25.49 -46.68 28.03
N LYS A 746 -24.27 -46.41 27.51
CA LYS A 746 -23.12 -47.31 27.28
C LYS A 746 -23.39 -48.71 26.65
N LYS A 747 -22.81 -48.90 25.45
CA LYS A 747 -22.82 -50.11 24.57
C LYS A 747 -24.15 -50.27 23.81
N ASN A 748 -24.25 -49.93 22.53
CA ASN A 748 -23.47 -50.50 21.43
C ASN A 748 -23.17 -49.50 20.30
N SER A 749 -22.47 -49.97 19.26
CA SER A 749 -22.24 -49.29 17.99
C SER A 749 -23.42 -49.48 17.03
N GLU A 750 -24.22 -48.44 16.80
CA GLU A 750 -25.07 -48.26 15.61
C GLU A 750 -25.68 -46.85 15.66
N PHE A 751 -25.26 -45.97 14.75
CA PHE A 751 -25.94 -44.72 14.38
C PHE A 751 -25.41 -44.28 13.01
N ASP A 752 -26.13 -44.69 11.96
CA ASP A 752 -26.05 -44.16 10.60
C ASP A 752 -27.43 -43.55 10.29
N ASN A 753 -27.43 -42.38 9.64
CA ASN A 753 -28.57 -41.45 9.44
C ASN A 753 -29.00 -40.69 10.70
#